data_AF-A0A2U1RM27-F1
#
_entry.id   AF-A0A2U1RM27-F1
#
_cell.length_a   1.000
_cell.length_b   1.000
_cell.length_c   1.000
_cell.angle_alpha   90.00
_cell.angle_beta   90.00
_cell.angle_gamma   90.00
#
_symmetry.space_group_name_H-M   'P 1'
#
loop_
_entity.id
_entity.type
_entity.pdbx_description
1 polymer ?
#
loop_
_entity_poly.entity_id
_entity_poly.type
_entity_poly.pdbx_seq_one_letter_code
_entity_poly.pdbx_strand_id
1 'polypeptide(L)'
;MEPWYRVATPRKEVREGRSFNPDEFAIALEQVVAKTAPEDYRDPRQFFARTCFTRALREHAGMVLRRLSGRTDNTAPVLTLITQFGGGKTHTLTALYHLGTSGEKASGYSGVSDLLRDADLSSVPEARVGVFVGNAWDPQDGRETPWIDIARQLADDKGVEALGQAAKTTPPGTESIARVFQAANAPILLLFDEVLNFLNRHRSMADSFHAFIQNLTVATTGTTHGAAVISLPRSQVEMTDWDMQWQDKITKVVRRVAKDLIANDETEISEVVRRRLFEDLGGERARKNVAKAFADWCFERRAQLPPEWTATTEAKAREYLRGRFEACYPFHPAALSVFQRKWQALSQYQQTRGTLAMLAQWIAIASQKSFREARTEPLITLGSAPLFDPGFRSVILGQLGESRLVAAIDADIAGEQAHAKALDADTKGPLGDIHRRVGTAILFESSGGQSDKVAHLPELRFALGGPEVDTTSVDNAAFALEDKSYFIRKVGSDGFKIGHEPTMRKVVNDRRASLDEETEITPAIRKIIDDEFRREASIPVVAFPRDGAEIPDTPRLTLVVSEPEAEWTGSGSFRAQIAEWTKQRGTSPRLYPGSLVWCIKKPGRDLRDKVELWLAWKRVAREVADGTLGGDFDRMDRAEIQSKVTAAEETAREEVWGDYRFTVILDPRESDGLRSFDLGAGHSSSGTTLCGRVITTLVSEAVLNVETPGAGYLDRNWPPALKESGAWPLAGLRQSFLNGSLTRLLDPDTILRAKIIEFVGKGDFGLASAQKSDGTYERIWFQEPLGADEVVFESGVFLLTKTRAQALKAGVQEAVPRPEPQPAPPVQPLAPSSELRLDPEPTPRVQTKTIRLVGAVPPEMWNRLGTKILPKLRSGSDLRVGVEFSVTVNSDVAGNLTSDLRQILDDLGLAGTVQIRDS
;
A
#
# COMPACT_ATOMS: atom_id res chain seq x y z
N MET A 1 -22.74 18.96 -20.47
CA MET A 1 -22.90 20.40 -20.89
C MET A 1 -22.16 20.63 -22.21
N GLU A 2 -22.01 21.86 -22.74
CA GLU A 2 -21.06 22.10 -23.83
C GLU A 2 -19.61 22.07 -23.30
N PRO A 3 -18.64 21.47 -24.02
CA PRO A 3 -17.25 21.37 -23.54
C PRO A 3 -16.52 22.72 -23.65
N TRP A 4 -15.62 23.01 -22.71
CA TRP A 4 -14.99 24.34 -22.61
C TRP A 4 -14.28 24.79 -23.91
N TYR A 5 -13.59 23.87 -24.59
CA TYR A 5 -12.80 24.15 -25.80
C TYR A 5 -13.65 24.45 -27.05
N ARG A 6 -14.99 24.31 -26.97
CA ARG A 6 -15.92 24.71 -28.03
C ARG A 6 -16.56 26.09 -27.78
N VAL A 7 -16.41 26.62 -26.56
CA VAL A 7 -17.10 27.82 -26.09
C VAL A 7 -16.10 28.95 -25.81
N ALA A 8 -15.02 28.66 -25.09
CA ALA A 8 -13.93 29.61 -24.84
C ALA A 8 -12.81 29.42 -25.87
N THR A 9 -12.37 30.53 -26.48
CA THR A 9 -11.31 30.56 -27.49
C THR A 9 -10.00 31.03 -26.85
N PRO A 10 -8.98 30.17 -26.69
CA PRO A 10 -7.64 30.60 -26.29
C PRO A 10 -7.06 31.56 -27.31
N ARG A 11 -6.27 32.54 -26.86
CA ARG A 11 -5.60 33.49 -27.75
C ARG A 11 -4.72 32.80 -28.78
N LYS A 12 -4.53 33.44 -29.93
CA LYS A 12 -3.77 32.91 -31.07
C LYS A 12 -2.39 32.38 -30.67
N GLU A 13 -1.65 33.15 -29.90
CA GLU A 13 -0.31 32.84 -29.37
C GLU A 13 -0.30 31.59 -28.47
N VAL A 14 -1.31 31.45 -27.60
CA VAL A 14 -1.50 30.26 -26.75
C VAL A 14 -1.87 29.04 -27.60
N ARG A 15 -2.81 29.20 -28.53
CA ARG A 15 -3.31 28.13 -29.40
C ARG A 15 -2.26 27.61 -30.39
N GLU A 16 -1.40 28.49 -30.89
CA GLU A 16 -0.29 28.16 -31.79
C GLU A 16 0.97 27.68 -31.04
N GLY A 17 1.04 27.87 -29.71
CA GLY A 17 2.14 27.38 -28.86
C GLY A 17 3.52 27.93 -29.23
N ARG A 18 3.58 29.17 -29.77
CA ARG A 18 4.79 29.78 -30.35
C ARG A 18 5.96 29.85 -29.36
N SER A 19 5.64 30.13 -28.11
CA SER A 19 6.54 30.14 -26.96
C SER A 19 5.70 30.10 -25.69
N PHE A 20 6.27 29.53 -24.63
CA PHE A 20 5.74 29.61 -23.27
C PHE A 20 6.78 30.20 -22.30
N ASN A 21 7.72 31.02 -22.79
CA ASN A 21 8.72 31.65 -21.94
C ASN A 21 8.05 32.62 -20.93
N PRO A 22 8.25 32.47 -19.60
CA PRO A 22 7.81 33.44 -18.60
C PRO A 22 8.21 34.91 -18.88
N ASP A 23 9.32 35.13 -19.60
CA ASP A 23 9.79 36.48 -19.97
C ASP A 23 8.91 37.17 -21.02
N GLU A 24 8.23 36.43 -21.89
CA GLU A 24 7.30 37.03 -22.88
C GLU A 24 6.02 37.57 -22.21
N PHE A 25 5.73 37.14 -20.98
CA PHE A 25 4.67 37.69 -20.14
C PHE A 25 5.15 38.86 -19.27
N ALA A 26 6.46 39.17 -19.28
CA ALA A 26 7.04 40.31 -18.59
C ALA A 26 6.77 41.62 -19.34
N ILE A 27 6.64 42.70 -18.57
CA ILE A 27 6.59 44.06 -19.11
C ILE A 27 7.88 44.74 -18.70
N ALA A 28 8.53 45.38 -19.68
CA ALA A 28 9.72 46.20 -19.50
C ALA A 28 9.31 47.67 -19.76
N LEU A 29 9.24 48.47 -18.69
CA LEU A 29 8.74 49.86 -18.77
C LEU A 29 9.62 50.71 -19.69
N GLU A 30 10.93 50.49 -19.67
CA GLU A 30 11.90 51.12 -20.55
C GLU A 30 11.62 50.83 -22.03
N GLN A 31 11.14 49.63 -22.37
CA GLN A 31 10.79 49.27 -23.75
C GLN A 31 9.47 49.92 -24.18
N VAL A 32 8.52 50.11 -23.26
CA VAL A 32 7.27 50.84 -23.52
C VAL A 32 7.57 52.32 -23.79
N VAL A 33 8.38 52.95 -22.93
CA VAL A 33 8.84 54.34 -23.08
C VAL A 33 9.63 54.53 -24.38
N ALA A 34 10.57 53.62 -24.68
CA ALA A 34 11.36 53.62 -25.92
C ALA A 34 10.57 53.19 -27.17
N LYS A 35 9.28 52.81 -27.03
CA LYS A 35 8.40 52.34 -28.11
C LYS A 35 8.88 51.06 -28.83
N THR A 36 9.82 50.34 -28.23
CA THR A 36 10.37 49.06 -28.71
C THR A 36 9.64 47.83 -28.18
N ALA A 37 8.81 47.98 -27.13
CA ALA A 37 7.98 46.91 -26.59
C ALA A 37 6.97 46.36 -27.64
N PRO A 38 6.50 45.09 -27.47
CA PRO A 38 5.38 44.53 -28.22
C PRO A 38 4.16 45.45 -28.23
N GLU A 39 3.40 45.43 -29.33
CA GLU A 39 2.26 46.34 -29.52
C GLU A 39 1.22 46.21 -28.39
N ASP A 40 1.02 44.98 -27.92
CA ASP A 40 0.21 44.56 -26.76
C ASP A 40 0.48 45.36 -25.46
N TYR A 41 1.70 45.88 -25.29
CA TYR A 41 2.13 46.68 -24.13
C TYR A 41 2.41 48.15 -24.50
N ARG A 42 2.71 48.43 -25.77
CA ARG A 42 3.04 49.76 -26.28
C ARG A 42 1.81 50.60 -26.64
N ASP A 43 0.76 49.99 -27.18
CA ASP A 43 -0.50 50.69 -27.49
C ASP A 43 -1.41 50.73 -26.24
N PRO A 44 -1.87 51.91 -25.78
CA PRO A 44 -2.71 52.02 -24.59
C PRO A 44 -4.05 51.27 -24.68
N ARG A 45 -4.68 51.20 -25.86
CA ARG A 45 -5.96 50.50 -26.05
C ARG A 45 -5.77 49.00 -25.93
N GLN A 46 -4.74 48.47 -26.58
CA GLN A 46 -4.36 47.05 -26.48
C GLN A 46 -3.97 46.68 -25.05
N PHE A 47 -3.19 47.52 -24.38
CA PHE A 47 -2.79 47.35 -22.98
C PHE A 47 -4.03 47.28 -22.06
N PHE A 48 -4.89 48.31 -22.05
CA PHE A 48 -6.03 48.36 -21.13
C PHE A 48 -7.13 47.34 -21.43
N ALA A 49 -7.27 46.88 -22.67
CA ALA A 49 -8.13 45.74 -22.99
C ALA A 49 -7.66 44.44 -22.29
N ARG A 50 -6.35 44.30 -22.07
CA ARG A 50 -5.72 43.12 -21.43
C ARG A 50 -5.47 43.30 -19.93
N THR A 51 -5.39 44.55 -19.44
CA THR A 51 -5.30 44.89 -18.01
C THR A 51 -6.53 44.40 -17.25
N CYS A 52 -6.31 43.74 -16.12
CA CYS A 52 -7.31 43.57 -15.08
C CYS A 52 -7.23 44.76 -14.13
N PHE A 53 -8.33 45.50 -13.96
CA PHE A 53 -8.42 46.61 -13.00
C PHE A 53 -8.66 46.03 -11.59
N THR A 54 -7.61 45.42 -11.04
CA THR A 54 -7.54 44.93 -9.67
C THR A 54 -7.80 46.05 -8.67
N ARG A 55 -8.25 45.72 -7.47
CA ARG A 55 -8.50 46.66 -6.38
C ARG A 55 -7.25 47.48 -6.07
N ALA A 56 -6.08 46.87 -5.96
CA ALA A 56 -4.84 47.62 -5.75
C ALA A 56 -4.50 48.52 -6.94
N LEU A 57 -4.68 48.08 -8.19
CA LEU A 57 -4.46 48.95 -9.35
C LEU A 57 -5.41 50.15 -9.34
N ARG A 58 -6.69 49.96 -8.98
CA ARG A 58 -7.64 51.07 -8.83
C ARG A 58 -7.30 52.00 -7.68
N GLU A 59 -6.96 51.48 -6.50
CA GLU A 59 -6.59 52.29 -5.34
C GLU A 59 -5.29 53.08 -5.60
N HIS A 60 -4.26 52.44 -6.17
CA HIS A 60 -3.01 53.12 -6.53
C HIS A 60 -3.21 54.16 -7.65
N ALA A 61 -3.83 53.79 -8.78
CA ALA A 61 -4.05 54.71 -9.88
C ALA A 61 -5.01 55.84 -9.49
N GLY A 62 -6.09 55.56 -8.75
CA GLY A 62 -7.02 56.56 -8.24
C GLY A 62 -6.39 57.52 -7.21
N MET A 63 -5.39 57.10 -6.43
CA MET A 63 -4.58 58.02 -5.61
C MET A 63 -3.70 58.94 -6.46
N VAL A 64 -3.01 58.38 -7.47
CA VAL A 64 -2.13 59.15 -8.37
C VAL A 64 -2.95 60.15 -9.20
N LEU A 65 -4.03 59.70 -9.84
CA LEU A 65 -4.88 60.55 -10.68
C LEU A 65 -5.51 61.70 -9.87
N ARG A 66 -6.00 61.44 -8.65
CA ARG A 66 -6.51 62.52 -7.77
C ARG A 66 -5.41 63.53 -7.44
N ARG A 67 -4.19 63.07 -7.14
CA ARG A 67 -3.06 63.95 -6.84
C ARG A 67 -2.61 64.76 -8.06
N LEU A 68 -2.57 64.18 -9.25
CA LEU A 68 -2.29 64.92 -10.50
C LEU A 68 -3.39 65.96 -10.80
N SER A 69 -4.64 65.67 -10.43
CA SER A 69 -5.78 66.61 -10.47
C SER A 69 -5.81 67.63 -9.31
N GLY A 70 -4.71 67.79 -8.56
CA GLY A 70 -4.58 68.75 -7.47
C GLY A 70 -5.33 68.40 -6.17
N ARG A 71 -6.04 67.27 -6.12
CA ARG A 71 -6.76 66.81 -4.93
C ARG A 71 -5.78 66.17 -3.94
N THR A 72 -5.91 66.51 -2.66
CA THR A 72 -4.99 66.07 -1.60
C THR A 72 -5.64 65.13 -0.58
N ASP A 73 -6.98 65.09 -0.51
CA ASP A 73 -7.77 64.19 0.33
C ASP A 73 -7.49 62.72 0.02
N ASN A 74 -7.24 61.88 1.04
CA ASN A 74 -7.02 60.44 0.87
C ASN A 74 -6.03 60.07 -0.27
N THR A 75 -4.98 60.89 -0.47
CA THR A 75 -3.87 60.66 -1.42
C THR A 75 -2.55 60.57 -0.66
N ALA A 76 -1.52 60.04 -1.32
CA ALA A 76 -0.13 60.23 -0.91
C ALA A 76 0.65 60.84 -2.08
N PRO A 77 1.52 61.84 -1.86
CA PRO A 77 2.36 62.41 -2.92
C PRO A 77 3.48 61.44 -3.35
N VAL A 78 3.82 60.46 -2.51
CA VAL A 78 4.78 59.40 -2.83
C VAL A 78 4.20 58.05 -2.42
N LEU A 79 4.27 57.07 -3.32
CA LEU A 79 3.70 55.73 -3.16
C LEU A 79 4.78 54.66 -3.39
N THR A 80 4.76 53.60 -2.58
CA THR A 80 5.69 52.46 -2.72
C THR A 80 4.95 51.22 -3.22
N LEU A 81 5.40 50.62 -4.32
CA LEU A 81 4.79 49.40 -4.89
C LEU A 81 5.40 48.12 -4.29
N ILE A 82 5.15 47.89 -2.99
CA ILE A 82 5.61 46.71 -2.24
C ILE A 82 4.70 45.49 -2.50
N THR A 83 4.53 45.11 -3.78
CA THR A 83 3.83 43.86 -4.15
C THR A 83 4.55 42.64 -3.55
N GLN A 84 3.77 41.67 -3.08
CA GLN A 84 4.25 40.32 -2.77
C GLN A 84 4.52 39.54 -4.07
N PHE A 85 3.60 39.66 -5.04
CA PHE A 85 3.65 38.96 -6.31
C PHE A 85 4.60 39.60 -7.33
N GLY A 86 5.37 38.76 -8.02
CA GLY A 86 6.28 39.12 -9.11
C GLY A 86 5.54 39.38 -10.43
N GLY A 87 5.15 40.64 -10.67
CA GLY A 87 4.52 41.07 -11.92
C GLY A 87 3.68 42.35 -11.83
N GLY A 88 3.21 42.72 -10.63
CA GLY A 88 2.31 43.87 -10.45
C GLY A 88 2.96 45.26 -10.54
N LYS A 89 4.25 45.40 -10.17
CA LYS A 89 4.94 46.70 -10.06
C LYS A 89 5.01 47.41 -11.41
N THR A 90 5.76 46.84 -12.35
CA THR A 90 5.98 47.38 -13.70
C THR A 90 4.68 47.49 -14.49
N HIS A 91 3.70 46.59 -14.29
CA HIS A 91 2.38 46.75 -14.90
C HIS A 91 1.63 47.97 -14.37
N THR A 92 1.69 48.24 -13.06
CA THR A 92 1.09 49.44 -12.44
C THR A 92 1.79 50.70 -12.93
N LEU A 93 3.12 50.73 -12.98
CA LEU A 93 3.88 51.87 -13.54
C LEU A 93 3.56 52.09 -15.03
N THR A 94 3.42 51.02 -15.82
CA THR A 94 3.04 51.11 -17.25
C THR A 94 1.61 51.63 -17.42
N ALA A 95 0.67 51.20 -16.58
CA ALA A 95 -0.68 51.75 -16.56
C ALA A 95 -0.70 53.25 -16.23
N LEU A 96 0.08 53.67 -15.23
CA LEU A 96 0.23 55.08 -14.87
C LEU A 96 0.90 55.91 -15.98
N TYR A 97 1.92 55.37 -16.65
CA TYR A 97 2.55 55.98 -17.82
C TYR A 97 1.53 56.20 -18.94
N HIS A 98 0.77 55.16 -19.32
CA HIS A 98 -0.25 55.25 -20.37
C HIS A 98 -1.39 56.20 -20.00
N LEU A 99 -1.81 56.27 -18.73
CA LEU A 99 -2.78 57.26 -18.26
C LEU A 99 -2.24 58.69 -18.41
N GLY A 100 -1.10 59.00 -17.78
CA GLY A 100 -0.54 60.35 -17.74
C GLY A 100 -0.14 60.91 -19.10
N THR A 101 0.29 60.04 -20.03
CA THR A 101 0.66 60.43 -21.41
C THR A 101 -0.52 60.48 -22.39
N SER A 102 -1.68 59.88 -22.05
CA SER A 102 -2.87 59.91 -22.90
C SER A 102 -3.85 61.04 -22.53
N GLY A 103 -3.82 61.51 -21.28
CA GLY A 103 -4.74 62.53 -20.78
C GLY A 103 -6.20 62.13 -20.97
N GLU A 104 -7.05 63.09 -21.35
CA GLU A 104 -8.49 62.89 -21.56
C GLU A 104 -8.84 61.71 -22.51
N LYS A 105 -7.97 61.39 -23.49
CA LYS A 105 -8.16 60.27 -24.41
C LYS A 105 -8.23 58.92 -23.69
N ALA A 106 -7.65 58.81 -22.50
CA ALA A 106 -7.67 57.60 -21.68
C ALA A 106 -9.08 57.21 -21.23
N SER A 107 -10.01 58.16 -21.09
CA SER A 107 -11.40 57.92 -20.68
C SER A 107 -12.15 56.95 -21.61
N GLY A 108 -11.71 56.80 -22.85
CA GLY A 108 -12.23 55.86 -23.85
C GLY A 108 -11.52 54.50 -23.91
N TYR A 109 -10.61 54.19 -22.97
CA TYR A 109 -9.95 52.89 -22.86
C TYR A 109 -10.73 51.96 -21.91
N SER A 110 -10.67 50.65 -22.16
CA SER A 110 -11.39 49.65 -21.37
C SER A 110 -11.11 49.79 -19.87
N GLY A 111 -12.15 49.86 -19.04
CA GLY A 111 -12.06 49.96 -17.58
C GLY A 111 -11.61 51.32 -17.01
N VAL A 112 -11.08 52.25 -17.83
CA VAL A 112 -10.62 53.56 -17.33
C VAL A 112 -11.79 54.45 -16.92
N SER A 113 -12.94 54.37 -17.60
CA SER A 113 -14.15 55.11 -17.22
C SER A 113 -14.69 54.68 -15.84
N ASP A 114 -14.57 53.38 -15.50
CA ASP A 114 -14.89 52.87 -14.17
C ASP A 114 -13.87 53.34 -13.13
N LEU A 115 -12.58 53.29 -13.45
CA LEU A 115 -11.52 53.83 -12.58
C LEU A 115 -11.73 55.31 -12.25
N LEU A 116 -12.12 56.13 -13.23
CA LEU A 116 -12.41 57.55 -13.03
C LEU A 116 -13.58 57.77 -12.08
N ARG A 117 -14.68 57.01 -12.24
CA ARG A 117 -15.82 57.06 -11.33
C ARG A 117 -15.45 56.58 -9.92
N ASP A 118 -14.72 55.47 -9.82
CA ASP A 118 -14.24 54.92 -8.54
C ASP A 118 -13.24 55.86 -7.83
N ALA A 119 -12.63 56.82 -8.56
CA ALA A 119 -11.72 57.85 -8.05
C ALA A 119 -12.35 59.26 -7.91
N ASP A 120 -13.65 59.43 -8.18
CA ASP A 120 -14.35 60.72 -8.25
C ASP A 120 -13.67 61.77 -9.15
N LEU A 121 -13.35 61.38 -10.39
CA LEU A 121 -12.74 62.26 -11.40
C LEU A 121 -13.55 62.26 -12.70
N SER A 122 -13.64 63.42 -13.35
CA SER A 122 -14.31 63.60 -14.65
C SER A 122 -13.43 63.22 -15.85
N SER A 123 -12.10 63.31 -15.71
CA SER A 123 -11.13 63.00 -16.76
C SER A 123 -9.78 62.60 -16.15
N VAL A 124 -8.92 61.99 -16.97
CA VAL A 124 -7.51 61.74 -16.63
C VAL A 124 -6.71 63.03 -16.91
N PRO A 125 -6.00 63.61 -15.93
CA PRO A 125 -5.13 64.75 -16.16
C PRO A 125 -3.92 64.35 -17.02
N GLU A 126 -3.61 65.16 -18.04
CA GLU A 126 -2.37 65.04 -18.81
C GLU A 126 -1.19 65.51 -17.94
N ALA A 127 -0.11 64.72 -17.90
CA ALA A 127 1.01 64.91 -16.98
C ALA A 127 2.36 64.78 -17.69
N ARG A 128 3.36 65.53 -17.22
CA ARG A 128 4.77 65.30 -17.58
C ARG A 128 5.25 64.09 -16.79
N VAL A 129 5.63 63.03 -17.51
CA VAL A 129 6.00 61.74 -16.92
C VAL A 129 7.52 61.54 -17.00
N GLY A 130 8.20 61.61 -15.85
CA GLY A 130 9.61 61.24 -15.72
C GLY A 130 9.73 59.78 -15.30
N VAL A 131 10.52 58.99 -16.03
CA VAL A 131 10.68 57.55 -15.84
C VAL A 131 12.14 57.19 -15.60
N PHE A 132 12.39 56.39 -14.57
CA PHE A 132 13.70 55.81 -14.24
C PHE A 132 13.56 54.31 -14.05
N VAL A 133 14.37 53.50 -14.75
CA VAL A 133 14.35 52.03 -14.64
C VAL A 133 15.75 51.54 -14.31
N GLY A 134 15.97 51.11 -13.07
CA GLY A 134 17.30 50.81 -12.54
C GLY A 134 18.04 49.65 -13.20
N ASN A 135 17.32 48.76 -13.91
CA ASN A 135 17.91 47.71 -14.73
C ASN A 135 18.49 48.19 -16.07
N ALA A 136 17.96 49.28 -16.62
CA ALA A 136 18.25 49.75 -17.98
C ALA A 136 18.98 51.11 -18.01
N TRP A 137 19.09 51.79 -16.86
CA TRP A 137 19.73 53.08 -16.74
C TRP A 137 21.25 52.96 -16.59
N ASP A 138 21.98 53.66 -17.45
CA ASP A 138 23.42 53.85 -17.38
C ASP A 138 23.78 55.31 -17.74
N PRO A 139 24.81 55.92 -17.11
CA PRO A 139 25.25 57.28 -17.41
C PRO A 139 25.68 57.45 -18.88
N GLN A 140 25.18 58.49 -19.54
CA GLN A 140 25.57 58.91 -20.88
C GLN A 140 25.50 60.44 -20.99
N ASP A 141 26.14 61.03 -22.00
CA ASP A 141 26.12 62.49 -22.21
C ASP A 141 24.69 63.03 -22.31
N GLY A 142 24.39 64.10 -21.57
CA GLY A 142 23.06 64.68 -21.45
C GLY A 142 22.13 63.98 -20.46
N ARG A 143 22.53 62.83 -19.91
CA ARG A 143 21.88 62.07 -18.84
C ARG A 143 22.92 61.52 -17.84
N GLU A 144 23.92 62.32 -17.47
CA GLU A 144 25.09 61.88 -16.69
C GLU A 144 24.73 61.40 -15.28
N THR A 145 23.60 61.86 -14.74
CA THR A 145 23.08 61.46 -13.43
C THR A 145 21.56 61.23 -13.50
N PRO A 146 20.97 60.39 -12.62
CA PRO A 146 19.54 60.08 -12.66
C PRO A 146 18.62 61.30 -12.51
N TRP A 147 19.09 62.36 -11.85
CA TRP A 147 18.32 63.59 -11.68
C TRP A 147 18.43 64.55 -12.87
N ILE A 148 19.56 64.56 -13.61
CA ILE A 148 19.66 65.26 -14.90
C ILE A 148 18.70 64.62 -15.92
N ASP A 149 18.66 63.29 -15.98
CA ASP A 149 17.77 62.54 -16.86
C ASP A 149 16.29 62.85 -16.56
N ILE A 150 15.85 62.67 -15.31
CA ILE A 150 14.49 62.99 -14.89
C ILE A 150 14.12 64.47 -15.15
N ALA A 151 15.03 65.41 -14.93
CA ALA A 151 14.76 66.82 -15.21
C ALA A 151 14.59 67.10 -16.72
N ARG A 152 15.41 66.45 -17.56
CA ARG A 152 15.29 66.48 -19.03
C ARG A 152 13.97 65.87 -19.50
N GLN A 153 13.53 64.74 -18.92
CA GLN A 153 12.26 64.11 -19.27
C GLN A 153 11.03 64.95 -18.88
N LEU A 154 11.11 65.74 -17.81
CA LEU A 154 10.01 66.59 -17.34
C LEU A 154 9.92 67.95 -18.05
N ALA A 155 11.05 68.58 -18.39
CA ALA A 155 11.10 69.98 -18.82
C ALA A 155 12.19 70.28 -19.87
N ASP A 156 12.67 69.27 -20.61
CA ASP A 156 13.74 69.38 -21.60
C ASP A 156 15.01 70.07 -21.01
N ASP A 157 15.78 70.81 -21.81
CA ASP A 157 16.99 71.49 -21.32
C ASP A 157 16.72 72.50 -20.19
N LYS A 158 15.52 73.10 -20.13
CA LYS A 158 15.13 74.01 -19.02
C LYS A 158 15.09 73.29 -17.67
N GLY A 159 14.75 72.01 -17.65
CA GLY A 159 14.86 71.17 -16.46
C GLY A 159 16.31 71.02 -16.02
N VAL A 160 17.22 70.78 -16.96
CA VAL A 160 18.66 70.64 -16.67
C VAL A 160 19.26 71.96 -16.17
N GLU A 161 18.89 73.10 -16.77
CA GLU A 161 19.24 74.44 -16.30
C GLU A 161 18.74 74.71 -14.87
N ALA A 162 17.49 74.32 -14.57
CA ALA A 162 16.88 74.52 -13.26
C ALA A 162 17.60 73.76 -12.11
N LEU A 163 18.31 72.67 -12.41
CA LEU A 163 19.13 71.96 -11.42
C LEU A 163 20.36 72.77 -10.97
N GLY A 164 20.99 73.50 -11.90
CA GLY A 164 22.24 74.24 -11.70
C GLY A 164 23.52 73.43 -12.01
N GLN A 165 24.64 74.11 -12.28
CA GLN A 165 25.85 73.48 -12.86
C GLN A 165 26.49 72.37 -12.00
N ALA A 166 26.31 72.38 -10.68
CA ALA A 166 26.81 71.34 -9.79
C ALA A 166 26.09 69.97 -9.98
N ALA A 167 25.00 69.91 -10.75
CA ALA A 167 24.21 68.70 -10.93
C ALA A 167 24.95 67.54 -11.60
N LYS A 168 26.08 67.76 -12.28
CA LYS A 168 26.90 66.67 -12.83
C LYS A 168 27.63 65.84 -11.76
N THR A 169 27.83 66.39 -10.55
CA THR A 169 28.59 65.75 -9.47
C THR A 169 27.81 65.61 -8.16
N THR A 170 26.80 66.47 -7.95
CA THR A 170 26.16 66.66 -6.65
C THR A 170 24.64 66.48 -6.79
N PRO A 171 23.98 65.66 -5.94
CA PRO A 171 22.53 65.49 -5.99
C PRO A 171 21.81 66.81 -5.64
N PRO A 172 20.71 67.14 -6.33
CA PRO A 172 20.05 68.43 -6.17
C PRO A 172 19.32 68.52 -4.83
N GLY A 173 19.37 69.70 -4.22
CA GLY A 173 18.51 70.05 -3.08
C GLY A 173 17.04 70.18 -3.48
N THR A 174 16.15 70.08 -2.48
CA THR A 174 14.69 70.18 -2.62
C THR A 174 14.23 71.38 -3.47
N GLU A 175 14.89 72.53 -3.32
CA GLU A 175 14.58 73.76 -4.07
C GLU A 175 14.89 73.64 -5.57
N SER A 176 16.05 73.06 -5.95
CA SER A 176 16.36 72.79 -7.37
C SER A 176 15.34 71.83 -7.98
N ILE A 177 14.91 70.80 -7.25
CA ILE A 177 13.87 69.87 -7.70
C ILE A 177 12.52 70.59 -7.86
N ALA A 178 12.16 71.47 -6.93
CA ALA A 178 10.95 72.30 -7.04
C ALA A 178 11.00 73.24 -8.27
N ARG A 179 12.17 73.81 -8.60
CA ARG A 179 12.36 74.61 -9.82
C ARG A 179 12.22 73.78 -11.10
N VAL A 180 12.65 72.52 -11.11
CA VAL A 180 12.39 71.58 -12.23
C VAL A 180 10.88 71.32 -12.39
N PHE A 181 10.16 71.08 -11.30
CA PHE A 181 8.70 70.87 -11.34
C PHE A 181 7.95 72.11 -11.84
N GLN A 182 8.41 73.32 -11.48
CA GLN A 182 7.87 74.58 -12.03
C GLN A 182 8.18 74.73 -13.53
N ALA A 183 9.39 74.41 -13.98
CA ALA A 183 9.81 74.52 -15.38
C ALA A 183 9.01 73.61 -16.34
N ALA A 184 8.51 72.48 -15.85
CA ALA A 184 7.67 71.55 -16.59
C ALA A 184 6.24 72.07 -16.89
N ASN A 185 5.77 73.05 -16.11
CA ASN A 185 4.48 73.76 -16.29
C ASN A 185 3.25 72.85 -16.52
N ALA A 186 3.19 71.73 -15.81
CA ALA A 186 2.14 70.71 -15.90
C ALA A 186 2.12 69.84 -14.63
N PRO A 187 1.08 69.01 -14.39
CA PRO A 187 1.12 67.96 -13.38
C PRO A 187 2.32 67.03 -13.57
N ILE A 188 2.94 66.61 -12.47
CA ILE A 188 4.19 65.82 -12.47
C ILE A 188 3.92 64.39 -12.04
N LEU A 189 4.23 63.43 -12.91
CA LEU A 189 4.23 62.02 -12.59
C LEU A 189 5.67 61.48 -12.64
N LEU A 190 6.10 60.84 -11.55
CA LEU A 190 7.42 60.24 -11.44
C LEU A 190 7.30 58.73 -11.24
N LEU A 191 7.93 57.95 -12.11
CA LEU A 191 7.86 56.48 -12.12
C LEU A 191 9.26 55.89 -11.99
N PHE A 192 9.55 55.29 -10.84
CA PHE A 192 10.84 54.66 -10.54
C PHE A 192 10.66 53.14 -10.45
N ASP A 193 11.25 52.39 -11.38
CA ASP A 193 11.29 50.92 -11.35
C ASP A 193 12.68 50.35 -11.02
N GLU A 194 12.70 49.17 -10.38
CA GLU A 194 13.90 48.38 -10.07
C GLU A 194 15.06 49.18 -9.40
N VAL A 195 14.70 50.06 -8.46
CA VAL A 195 15.63 51.01 -7.83
C VAL A 195 16.81 50.36 -7.11
N LEU A 196 16.63 49.20 -6.47
CA LEU A 196 17.73 48.53 -5.79
C LEU A 196 18.77 47.96 -6.78
N ASN A 197 18.35 47.59 -7.98
CA ASN A 197 19.25 47.01 -8.97
C ASN A 197 20.17 48.09 -9.54
N PHE A 198 19.70 49.35 -9.63
CA PHE A 198 20.57 50.50 -9.85
C PHE A 198 21.60 50.66 -8.71
N LEU A 199 21.17 50.61 -7.45
CA LEU A 199 22.08 50.74 -6.29
C LEU A 199 23.13 49.61 -6.21
N ASN A 200 22.79 48.42 -6.70
CA ASN A 200 23.69 47.27 -6.74
C ASN A 200 24.66 47.34 -7.95
N ARG A 201 24.21 47.80 -9.13
CA ARG A 201 25.05 48.05 -10.32
C ARG A 201 26.01 49.24 -10.12
N HIS A 202 25.48 50.36 -9.65
CA HIS A 202 26.16 51.67 -9.59
C HIS A 202 26.48 52.05 -8.13
N ARG A 203 27.12 51.15 -7.38
CA ARG A 203 27.36 51.30 -5.92
C ARG A 203 28.05 52.61 -5.52
N SER A 204 28.91 53.15 -6.36
CA SER A 204 29.59 54.44 -6.15
C SER A 204 28.64 55.65 -6.14
N MET A 205 27.44 55.52 -6.71
CA MET A 205 26.40 56.55 -6.73
C MET A 205 25.35 56.36 -5.62
N ALA A 206 25.46 55.31 -4.79
CA ALA A 206 24.37 54.89 -3.91
C ALA A 206 23.95 55.94 -2.87
N ASP A 207 24.91 56.56 -2.16
CA ASP A 207 24.62 57.62 -1.19
C ASP A 207 24.11 58.91 -1.88
N SER A 208 24.65 59.26 -3.04
CA SER A 208 24.18 60.41 -3.84
C SER A 208 22.75 60.21 -4.35
N PHE A 209 22.42 59.02 -4.82
CA PHE A 209 21.09 58.66 -5.28
C PHE A 209 20.08 58.58 -4.12
N HIS A 210 20.48 58.04 -2.97
CA HIS A 210 19.66 58.06 -1.75
C HIS A 210 19.35 59.49 -1.31
N ALA A 211 20.34 60.40 -1.31
CA ALA A 211 20.13 61.82 -1.04
C ALA A 211 19.19 62.48 -2.08
N PHE A 212 19.30 62.12 -3.37
CA PHE A 212 18.35 62.54 -4.39
C PHE A 212 16.92 62.04 -4.11
N ILE A 213 16.72 60.74 -3.85
CA ILE A 213 15.39 60.17 -3.52
C ILE A 213 14.80 60.83 -2.26
N GLN A 214 15.62 61.15 -1.26
CA GLN A 214 15.18 61.88 -0.07
C GLN A 214 14.71 63.30 -0.43
N ASN A 215 15.50 64.07 -1.17
CA ASN A 215 15.13 65.44 -1.57
C ASN A 215 13.92 65.44 -2.53
N LEU A 216 13.83 64.47 -3.43
CA LEU A 216 12.72 64.25 -4.36
C LEU A 216 11.42 63.93 -3.62
N THR A 217 11.48 63.09 -2.59
CA THR A 217 10.35 62.73 -1.73
C THR A 217 9.80 63.97 -1.01
N VAL A 218 10.68 64.81 -0.47
CA VAL A 218 10.30 66.09 0.18
C VAL A 218 9.74 67.09 -0.83
N ALA A 219 10.39 67.25 -2.00
CA ALA A 219 9.94 68.17 -3.05
C ALA A 219 8.55 67.80 -3.57
N THR A 220 8.32 66.52 -3.88
CA THR A 220 7.02 66.01 -4.38
C THR A 220 5.92 66.23 -3.34
N THR A 221 6.23 66.04 -2.05
CA THR A 221 5.31 66.32 -0.93
C THR A 221 4.88 67.79 -0.88
N GLY A 222 5.77 68.72 -1.24
CA GLY A 222 5.48 70.15 -1.35
C GLY A 222 4.62 70.54 -2.56
N THR A 223 4.41 69.65 -3.53
CA THR A 223 3.55 69.91 -4.70
C THR A 223 2.11 69.47 -4.47
N THR A 224 1.15 70.25 -4.96
CA THR A 224 -0.28 69.85 -5.00
C THR A 224 -0.60 68.96 -6.20
N HIS A 225 0.04 69.18 -7.34
CA HIS A 225 -0.22 68.51 -8.63
C HIS A 225 0.91 67.53 -9.01
N GLY A 226 1.54 66.86 -8.04
CA GLY A 226 2.67 65.96 -8.27
C GLY A 226 2.58 64.66 -7.47
N ALA A 227 2.93 63.55 -8.13
CA ALA A 227 2.91 62.21 -7.57
C ALA A 227 4.15 61.41 -8.01
N ALA A 228 4.81 60.73 -7.07
CA ALA A 228 5.90 59.80 -7.34
C ALA A 228 5.53 58.37 -6.92
N VAL A 229 5.90 57.39 -7.75
CA VAL A 229 5.63 55.97 -7.52
C VAL A 229 6.94 55.19 -7.65
N ILE A 230 7.34 54.55 -6.56
CA ILE A 230 8.64 53.90 -6.41
C ILE A 230 8.44 52.39 -6.20
N SER A 231 9.00 51.59 -7.07
CA SER A 231 9.03 50.13 -6.99
C SER A 231 10.24 49.67 -6.18
N LEU A 232 9.98 48.78 -5.22
CA LEU A 232 10.99 48.10 -4.40
C LEU A 232 10.62 46.61 -4.31
N PRO A 233 11.59 45.68 -4.41
CA PRO A 233 11.34 44.26 -4.18
C PRO A 233 11.02 43.98 -2.70
N ARG A 234 10.48 42.79 -2.42
CA ARG A 234 10.18 42.31 -1.05
C ARG A 234 10.73 40.90 -0.75
N SER A 235 11.21 40.17 -1.77
CA SER A 235 11.78 38.83 -1.55
C SER A 235 13.19 38.94 -0.97
N GLN A 236 13.40 38.41 0.23
CA GLN A 236 14.72 38.37 0.88
C GLN A 236 15.62 37.25 0.33
N VAL A 237 15.05 36.30 -0.43
CA VAL A 237 15.68 34.99 -0.74
C VAL A 237 16.91 35.11 -1.64
N GLU A 238 17.01 36.18 -2.43
CA GLU A 238 18.10 36.43 -3.39
C GLU A 238 18.91 37.70 -3.06
N MET A 239 18.62 38.36 -1.93
CA MET A 239 19.21 39.65 -1.57
C MET A 239 20.46 39.47 -0.70
N THR A 240 21.55 40.17 -1.02
CA THR A 240 22.74 40.21 -0.15
C THR A 240 22.52 41.13 1.04
N ASP A 241 23.36 41.04 2.08
CA ASP A 241 23.32 41.95 3.24
C ASP A 241 23.40 43.44 2.82
N TRP A 242 24.12 43.74 1.74
CA TRP A 242 24.19 45.08 1.15
C TRP A 242 22.84 45.51 0.58
N ASP A 243 22.18 44.64 -0.18
CA ASP A 243 20.87 44.92 -0.78
C ASP A 243 19.79 45.09 0.31
N MET A 244 19.84 44.29 1.38
CA MET A 244 18.94 44.44 2.54
C MET A 244 19.17 45.78 3.28
N GLN A 245 20.43 46.18 3.50
CA GLN A 245 20.75 47.48 4.11
C GLN A 245 20.27 48.66 3.26
N TRP A 246 20.43 48.60 1.94
CA TRP A 246 19.97 49.65 1.04
C TRP A 246 18.45 49.66 0.84
N GLN A 247 17.81 48.48 0.84
CA GLN A 247 16.36 48.36 0.91
C GLN A 247 15.82 49.04 2.15
N ASP A 248 16.38 48.78 3.34
CA ASP A 248 15.96 49.42 4.59
C ASP A 248 16.18 50.95 4.59
N LYS A 249 17.35 51.43 4.14
CA LYS A 249 17.61 52.88 3.96
C LYS A 249 16.53 53.56 3.09
N ILE A 250 16.33 53.07 1.85
CA ILE A 250 15.35 53.64 0.92
C ILE A 250 13.92 53.48 1.46
N THR A 251 13.60 52.32 2.04
CA THR A 251 12.28 52.05 2.63
C THR A 251 11.96 53.00 3.78
N LYS A 252 12.94 53.36 4.63
CA LYS A 252 12.78 54.37 5.69
C LYS A 252 12.50 55.77 5.15
N VAL A 253 13.15 56.17 4.06
CA VAL A 253 12.89 57.45 3.38
C VAL A 253 11.46 57.49 2.82
N VAL A 254 11.04 56.46 2.08
CA VAL A 254 9.75 56.48 1.37
C VAL A 254 8.55 56.15 2.27
N ARG A 255 8.69 55.22 3.23
CA ARG A 255 7.60 54.88 4.20
C ARG A 255 7.13 56.06 5.04
N ARG A 256 7.96 57.10 5.23
CA ARG A 256 7.57 58.31 5.95
C ARG A 256 6.42 59.08 5.27
N VAL A 257 6.16 58.81 3.99
CA VAL A 257 5.20 59.55 3.14
C VAL A 257 4.15 58.63 2.48
N ALA A 258 4.38 57.32 2.45
CA ALA A 258 3.58 56.35 1.69
C ALA A 258 2.56 55.55 2.54
N LYS A 259 1.54 54.99 1.86
CA LYS A 259 0.55 54.05 2.42
C LYS A 259 0.82 52.65 1.86
N ASP A 260 1.09 51.68 2.73
CA ASP A 260 1.15 50.26 2.35
C ASP A 260 -0.24 49.78 1.89
N LEU A 261 -0.30 49.17 0.71
CA LEU A 261 -1.48 48.45 0.20
C LEU A 261 -1.02 47.13 -0.42
N ILE A 262 -1.77 46.06 -0.16
CA ILE A 262 -1.44 44.70 -0.57
C ILE A 262 -2.71 44.07 -1.16
N ALA A 263 -2.71 43.78 -2.46
CA ALA A 263 -3.73 42.95 -3.09
C ALA A 263 -3.35 41.47 -2.98
N ASN A 264 -4.19 40.69 -2.30
CA ASN A 264 -4.09 39.24 -2.11
C ASN A 264 -5.42 38.53 -2.46
N ASP A 265 -6.22 39.07 -3.38
CA ASP A 265 -7.53 38.52 -3.74
C ASP A 265 -7.44 37.45 -4.85
N GLU A 266 -7.97 36.25 -4.61
CA GLU A 266 -7.98 35.14 -5.56
C GLU A 266 -8.80 35.44 -6.83
N THR A 267 -9.84 36.28 -6.72
CA THR A 267 -10.70 36.64 -7.85
C THR A 267 -9.97 37.50 -8.88
N GLU A 268 -8.99 38.29 -8.44
CA GLU A 268 -8.13 39.08 -9.32
C GLU A 268 -7.21 38.19 -10.16
N ILE A 269 -6.67 37.11 -9.58
CA ILE A 269 -5.84 36.16 -10.33
C ILE A 269 -6.66 35.46 -11.41
N SER A 270 -7.88 35.03 -11.10
CA SER A 270 -8.73 34.38 -12.12
C SER A 270 -9.09 35.33 -13.26
N GLU A 271 -9.40 36.62 -13.00
CA GLU A 271 -9.62 37.59 -14.08
C GLU A 271 -8.33 37.91 -14.87
N VAL A 272 -7.17 38.01 -14.23
CA VAL A 272 -5.87 38.20 -14.92
C VAL A 272 -5.56 37.04 -15.86
N VAL A 273 -5.68 35.80 -15.39
CA VAL A 273 -5.49 34.58 -16.19
C VAL A 273 -6.47 34.57 -17.36
N ARG A 274 -7.75 34.88 -17.11
CA ARG A 274 -8.80 34.93 -18.12
C ARG A 274 -8.52 35.95 -19.22
N ARG A 275 -8.20 37.21 -18.88
CA ARG A 275 -7.89 38.28 -19.85
C ARG A 275 -6.61 38.01 -20.65
N ARG A 276 -5.58 37.42 -20.03
CA ARG A 276 -4.29 37.15 -20.68
C ARG A 276 -4.27 35.90 -21.55
N LEU A 277 -5.04 34.85 -21.25
CA LEU A 277 -4.95 33.57 -21.96
C LEU A 277 -6.10 33.30 -22.95
N PHE A 278 -7.24 33.98 -22.80
CA PHE A 278 -8.40 33.84 -23.69
C PHE A 278 -8.64 35.11 -24.51
N GLU A 279 -9.16 34.91 -25.73
CA GLU A 279 -9.62 35.95 -26.65
C GLU A 279 -11.12 36.18 -26.50
N ASP A 280 -11.87 35.06 -26.45
CA ASP A 280 -13.31 35.02 -26.16
C ASP A 280 -13.62 33.89 -25.16
N LEU A 281 -14.72 34.04 -24.42
CA LEU A 281 -15.26 33.10 -23.44
C LEU A 281 -16.60 32.51 -23.89
N GLY A 282 -17.08 32.89 -25.07
CA GLY A 282 -18.36 32.48 -25.62
C GLY A 282 -19.56 33.16 -24.95
N GLY A 283 -20.75 32.73 -25.36
CA GLY A 283 -22.01 33.35 -24.92
C GLY A 283 -22.20 33.30 -23.40
N GLU A 284 -22.51 34.45 -22.80
CA GLU A 284 -22.70 34.60 -21.35
C GLU A 284 -23.68 33.55 -20.76
N ARG A 285 -24.73 33.20 -21.50
CA ARG A 285 -25.70 32.16 -21.13
C ARG A 285 -25.05 30.79 -20.91
N ALA A 286 -24.04 30.41 -21.70
CA ALA A 286 -23.31 29.15 -21.52
C ALA A 286 -22.50 29.18 -20.21
N ARG A 287 -21.71 30.24 -19.99
CA ARG A 287 -20.97 30.48 -18.73
C ARG A 287 -21.89 30.43 -17.50
N LYS A 288 -23.01 31.16 -17.54
CA LYS A 288 -24.00 31.23 -16.45
C LYS A 288 -24.70 29.90 -16.17
N ASN A 289 -24.88 29.06 -17.19
CA ASN A 289 -25.43 27.71 -17.01
C ASN A 289 -24.42 26.76 -16.36
N VAL A 290 -23.16 26.73 -16.84
CA VAL A 290 -22.10 25.88 -16.27
C VAL A 290 -21.82 26.28 -14.82
N ALA A 291 -21.64 27.57 -14.56
CA ALA A 291 -21.36 28.07 -13.21
C ALA A 291 -22.49 27.79 -12.22
N LYS A 292 -23.76 27.92 -12.65
CA LYS A 292 -24.90 27.50 -11.84
C LYS A 292 -24.85 26.00 -11.55
N ALA A 293 -24.64 25.15 -12.55
CA ALA A 293 -24.68 23.70 -12.37
C ALA A 293 -23.61 23.19 -11.38
N PHE A 294 -22.40 23.73 -11.43
CA PHE A 294 -21.34 23.39 -10.48
C PHE A 294 -21.57 24.02 -9.09
N ALA A 295 -22.01 25.27 -9.00
CA ALA A 295 -22.34 25.91 -7.71
C ALA A 295 -23.48 25.17 -6.98
N ASP A 296 -24.50 24.72 -7.72
CA ASP A 296 -25.61 23.91 -7.21
C ASP A 296 -25.09 22.55 -6.68
N TRP A 297 -24.27 21.84 -7.46
CA TRP A 297 -23.65 20.56 -7.06
C TRP A 297 -22.79 20.69 -5.79
N CYS A 298 -21.99 21.77 -5.69
CA CYS A 298 -21.18 22.07 -4.51
C CYS A 298 -22.04 22.40 -3.29
N PHE A 299 -23.11 23.19 -3.46
CA PHE A 299 -24.00 23.58 -2.36
C PHE A 299 -24.78 22.40 -1.77
N GLU A 300 -25.19 21.44 -2.61
CA GLU A 300 -25.79 20.17 -2.21
C GLU A 300 -24.80 19.31 -1.39
N ARG A 301 -23.55 19.22 -1.82
CA ARG A 301 -22.50 18.35 -1.22
C ARG A 301 -21.63 19.06 -0.19
N ARG A 302 -22.05 20.22 0.30
CA ARG A 302 -21.25 21.14 1.13
C ARG A 302 -20.64 20.56 2.41
N ALA A 303 -21.17 19.45 2.93
CA ALA A 303 -20.61 18.74 4.09
C ALA A 303 -19.47 17.76 3.75
N GLN A 304 -19.19 17.52 2.46
CA GLN A 304 -18.16 16.59 1.96
C GLN A 304 -16.98 17.31 1.29
N LEU A 305 -17.04 18.65 1.21
CA LEU A 305 -16.14 19.56 0.48
C LEU A 305 -15.45 20.52 1.47
N PRO A 306 -14.36 21.21 1.09
CA PRO A 306 -13.55 21.98 2.04
C PRO A 306 -14.32 23.20 2.61
N PRO A 307 -14.18 23.53 3.91
CA PRO A 307 -15.01 24.53 4.59
C PRO A 307 -14.98 25.94 3.98
N GLU A 308 -13.86 26.35 3.38
CA GLU A 308 -13.68 27.68 2.80
C GLU A 308 -14.56 27.95 1.56
N TRP A 309 -15.12 26.89 0.95
CA TRP A 309 -16.11 26.99 -0.13
C TRP A 309 -17.56 26.97 0.37
N THR A 310 -17.79 26.72 1.66
CA THR A 310 -19.12 26.31 2.17
C THR A 310 -19.59 27.06 3.42
N ALA A 311 -18.70 27.73 4.17
CA ALA A 311 -18.96 28.37 5.47
C ALA A 311 -19.72 29.72 5.41
N THR A 312 -20.82 29.81 4.66
CA THR A 312 -21.67 31.03 4.61
C THR A 312 -23.18 30.70 4.67
N THR A 313 -24.02 31.70 4.96
CA THR A 313 -25.48 31.50 5.10
C THR A 313 -26.11 31.10 3.77
N GLU A 314 -27.10 30.18 3.79
CA GLU A 314 -27.50 29.39 2.63
C GLU A 314 -27.72 30.18 1.33
N ALA A 315 -28.51 31.25 1.38
CA ALA A 315 -28.79 32.09 0.20
C ALA A 315 -27.55 32.83 -0.32
N LYS A 316 -26.61 33.22 0.56
CA LYS A 316 -25.35 33.85 0.19
C LYS A 316 -24.33 32.84 -0.33
N ALA A 317 -24.31 31.62 0.24
CA ALA A 317 -23.38 30.56 -0.16
C ALA A 317 -23.53 30.15 -1.62
N ARG A 318 -24.77 29.94 -2.08
CA ARG A 318 -25.05 29.53 -3.46
C ARG A 318 -24.65 30.62 -4.48
N GLU A 319 -24.95 31.88 -4.19
CA GLU A 319 -24.59 33.00 -5.08
C GLU A 319 -23.08 33.33 -5.02
N TYR A 320 -22.43 33.16 -3.86
CA TYR A 320 -20.98 33.26 -3.73
C TYR A 320 -20.25 32.19 -4.57
N LEU A 321 -20.64 30.92 -4.43
CA LEU A 321 -20.11 29.83 -5.25
C LEU A 321 -20.31 30.12 -6.74
N ARG A 322 -21.52 30.53 -7.13
CA ARG A 322 -21.84 30.90 -8.51
C ARG A 322 -20.93 32.02 -9.02
N GLY A 323 -20.76 33.10 -8.26
CA GLY A 323 -19.86 34.21 -8.60
C GLY A 323 -18.41 33.76 -8.78
N ARG A 324 -17.92 32.86 -7.91
CA ARG A 324 -16.58 32.24 -8.06
C ARG A 324 -16.45 31.44 -9.35
N PHE A 325 -17.44 30.60 -9.70
CA PHE A 325 -17.44 29.85 -10.95
C PHE A 325 -17.58 30.74 -12.20
N GLU A 326 -18.41 31.78 -12.16
CA GLU A 326 -18.54 32.75 -13.28
C GLU A 326 -17.28 33.59 -13.48
N ALA A 327 -16.53 33.90 -12.41
CA ALA A 327 -15.24 34.59 -12.49
C ALA A 327 -14.14 33.70 -13.07
N CYS A 328 -14.03 32.44 -12.61
CA CYS A 328 -12.96 31.52 -13.00
C CYS A 328 -13.12 30.91 -14.40
N TYR A 329 -14.33 30.90 -14.97
CA TYR A 329 -14.61 30.27 -16.26
C TYR A 329 -13.61 30.68 -17.37
N PRO A 330 -13.00 29.72 -18.10
CA PRO A 330 -13.34 28.29 -18.18
C PRO A 330 -12.66 27.37 -17.17
N PHE A 331 -11.96 27.87 -16.15
CA PHE A 331 -11.35 27.04 -15.11
C PHE A 331 -12.33 26.63 -14.00
N HIS A 332 -12.11 25.45 -13.44
CA HIS A 332 -12.64 25.08 -12.13
C HIS A 332 -11.87 25.86 -11.04
N PRO A 333 -12.51 26.46 -10.02
CA PRO A 333 -11.81 27.28 -9.01
C PRO A 333 -10.63 26.58 -8.32
N ALA A 334 -10.73 25.28 -8.06
CA ALA A 334 -9.64 24.45 -7.53
C ALA A 334 -8.36 24.47 -8.39
N ALA A 335 -8.51 24.51 -9.73
CA ALA A 335 -7.40 24.52 -10.68
C ALA A 335 -6.60 25.85 -10.66
N LEU A 336 -7.11 26.87 -9.97
CA LEU A 336 -6.40 28.14 -9.73
C LEU A 336 -6.00 28.31 -8.26
N SER A 337 -6.88 27.93 -7.30
CA SER A 337 -6.65 28.18 -5.88
C SER A 337 -5.50 27.36 -5.27
N VAL A 338 -5.19 26.17 -5.81
CA VAL A 338 -4.07 25.33 -5.33
C VAL A 338 -2.73 26.07 -5.37
N PHE A 339 -2.56 26.95 -6.36
CA PHE A 339 -1.36 27.77 -6.54
C PHE A 339 -1.19 28.86 -5.48
N GLN A 340 -2.28 29.26 -4.83
CA GLN A 340 -2.28 30.19 -3.70
C GLN A 340 -2.24 29.43 -2.37
N ARG A 341 -3.11 28.44 -2.18
CA ARG A 341 -3.23 27.67 -0.93
C ARG A 341 -1.98 26.85 -0.59
N LYS A 342 -1.47 26.06 -1.55
CA LYS A 342 -0.43 25.05 -1.30
C LYS A 342 0.95 25.50 -1.84
N TRP A 343 1.00 26.09 -3.04
CA TRP A 343 2.29 26.35 -3.72
C TRP A 343 2.94 27.69 -3.38
N GLN A 344 2.19 28.70 -2.90
CA GLN A 344 2.69 30.08 -2.72
C GLN A 344 4.00 30.20 -1.91
N ALA A 345 4.26 29.26 -0.98
CA ALA A 345 5.42 29.25 -0.09
C ALA A 345 6.61 28.38 -0.57
N LEU A 346 6.58 27.82 -1.78
CA LEU A 346 7.72 27.16 -2.40
C LEU A 346 8.74 28.21 -2.88
N SER A 347 10.03 28.01 -2.61
CA SER A 347 11.05 29.03 -2.91
C SER A 347 11.38 29.18 -4.40
N GLN A 348 11.19 28.14 -5.20
CA GLN A 348 11.37 28.17 -6.67
C GLN A 348 10.10 28.64 -7.41
N TYR A 349 8.97 28.80 -6.72
CA TYR A 349 7.68 29.00 -7.38
C TYR A 349 7.48 30.46 -7.84
N GLN A 350 7.45 30.64 -9.16
CA GLN A 350 7.27 31.94 -9.80
C GLN A 350 5.78 32.31 -9.90
N GLN A 351 5.20 32.68 -8.74
CA GLN A 351 3.78 32.95 -8.40
C GLN A 351 2.88 33.69 -9.41
N THR A 352 3.38 34.20 -10.54
CA THR A 352 2.56 34.85 -11.56
C THR A 352 3.07 34.61 -12.99
N ARG A 353 4.34 34.89 -13.29
CA ARG A 353 4.89 34.68 -14.66
C ARG A 353 5.00 33.19 -15.00
N GLY A 354 5.62 32.39 -14.13
CA GLY A 354 5.71 30.93 -14.30
C GLY A 354 4.33 30.29 -14.30
N THR A 355 3.43 30.72 -13.41
CA THR A 355 2.04 30.24 -13.36
C THR A 355 1.27 30.53 -14.65
N LEU A 356 1.39 31.73 -15.22
CA LEU A 356 0.76 32.09 -16.50
C LEU A 356 1.32 31.31 -17.68
N ALA A 357 2.64 31.15 -17.76
CA ALA A 357 3.30 30.34 -18.79
C ALA A 357 2.85 28.87 -18.75
N MET A 358 2.86 28.27 -17.56
CA MET A 358 2.38 26.92 -17.28
C MET A 358 0.90 26.75 -17.61
N LEU A 359 0.04 27.71 -17.23
CA LEU A 359 -1.39 27.68 -17.58
C LEU A 359 -1.63 27.87 -19.09
N ALA A 360 -0.80 28.66 -19.78
CA ALA A 360 -0.87 28.79 -21.23
C ALA A 360 -0.52 27.46 -21.93
N GLN A 361 0.56 26.80 -21.52
CA GLN A 361 0.95 25.48 -22.01
C GLN A 361 -0.12 24.42 -21.72
N TRP A 362 -0.70 24.43 -20.51
CA TRP A 362 -1.83 23.59 -20.14
C TRP A 362 -3.02 23.80 -21.08
N ILE A 363 -3.51 25.03 -21.25
CA ILE A 363 -4.64 25.35 -22.15
C ILE A 363 -4.34 24.88 -23.58
N ALA A 364 -3.13 25.13 -24.09
CA ALA A 364 -2.73 24.75 -25.45
C ALA A 364 -2.84 23.22 -25.66
N ILE A 365 -2.19 22.44 -24.81
CA ILE A 365 -2.17 20.97 -24.92
C ILE A 365 -3.56 20.39 -24.61
N ALA A 366 -4.24 20.87 -23.57
CA ALA A 366 -5.55 20.38 -23.18
C ALA A 366 -6.63 20.72 -24.21
N SER A 367 -6.57 21.87 -24.89
CA SER A 367 -7.48 22.21 -26.00
C SER A 367 -7.28 21.23 -27.17
N GLN A 368 -6.03 21.03 -27.61
CA GLN A 368 -5.72 20.10 -28.70
C GLN A 368 -6.11 18.66 -28.37
N LYS A 369 -5.83 18.18 -27.15
CA LYS A 369 -6.22 16.85 -26.68
C LYS A 369 -7.74 16.70 -26.58
N SER A 370 -8.42 17.65 -25.95
CA SER A 370 -9.88 17.61 -25.77
C SER A 370 -10.64 17.61 -27.09
N PHE A 371 -10.12 18.31 -28.10
CA PHE A 371 -10.64 18.29 -29.46
C PHE A 371 -10.43 16.92 -30.15
N ARG A 372 -9.21 16.36 -30.08
CA ARG A 372 -8.87 15.05 -30.70
C ARG A 372 -9.62 13.87 -30.06
N GLU A 373 -9.77 13.88 -28.75
CA GLU A 373 -10.40 12.80 -27.96
C GLU A 373 -11.90 13.05 -27.71
N ALA A 374 -12.50 14.08 -28.32
CA ALA A 374 -13.90 14.46 -28.19
C ALA A 374 -14.40 14.59 -26.73
N ARG A 375 -13.53 15.08 -25.83
CA ARG A 375 -13.81 15.25 -24.39
C ARG A 375 -15.03 16.14 -24.16
N THR A 376 -15.72 15.95 -23.03
CA THR A 376 -17.02 16.57 -22.72
C THR A 376 -16.97 17.57 -21.57
N GLU A 377 -15.85 17.64 -20.84
CA GLU A 377 -15.68 18.47 -19.66
C GLU A 377 -15.98 19.97 -19.95
N PRO A 378 -16.91 20.61 -19.21
CA PRO A 378 -17.29 22.01 -19.44
C PRO A 378 -16.37 23.02 -18.74
N LEU A 379 -15.38 22.54 -17.98
CA LEU A 379 -14.39 23.32 -17.25
C LEU A 379 -13.02 22.65 -17.30
N ILE A 380 -11.95 23.44 -17.24
CA ILE A 380 -10.58 22.97 -17.01
C ILE A 380 -10.45 22.63 -15.52
N THR A 381 -10.49 21.34 -15.18
CA THR A 381 -10.36 20.82 -13.81
C THR A 381 -8.90 20.51 -13.46
N LEU A 382 -8.55 20.39 -12.17
CA LEU A 382 -7.16 20.15 -11.74
C LEU A 382 -6.58 18.86 -12.37
N GLY A 383 -7.39 17.81 -12.45
CA GLY A 383 -7.02 16.53 -13.08
C GLY A 383 -6.86 16.57 -14.60
N SER A 384 -7.14 17.69 -15.26
CA SER A 384 -6.92 17.86 -16.71
C SER A 384 -5.50 18.29 -17.08
N ALA A 385 -4.60 18.47 -16.09
CA ALA A 385 -3.22 18.88 -16.34
C ALA A 385 -2.48 17.85 -17.23
N PRO A 386 -1.80 18.27 -18.30
CA PRO A 386 -1.24 17.35 -19.29
C PRO A 386 0.09 16.73 -18.84
N LEU A 387 0.11 16.03 -17.69
CA LEU A 387 1.31 15.37 -17.15
C LEU A 387 1.88 14.25 -18.04
N PHE A 388 1.17 13.83 -19.08
CA PHE A 388 1.73 12.94 -20.10
C PHE A 388 2.79 13.65 -20.98
N ASP A 389 2.68 14.97 -21.14
CA ASP A 389 3.63 15.77 -21.92
C ASP A 389 4.94 16.02 -21.13
N PRO A 390 6.12 15.62 -21.67
CA PRO A 390 7.40 15.82 -20.97
C PRO A 390 7.76 17.29 -20.76
N GLY A 391 7.37 18.19 -21.67
CA GLY A 391 7.63 19.62 -21.56
C GLY A 391 6.86 20.25 -20.40
N PHE A 392 5.56 19.98 -20.32
CA PHE A 392 4.71 20.44 -19.22
C PHE A 392 5.16 19.84 -17.88
N ARG A 393 5.57 18.56 -17.84
CA ARG A 393 6.20 17.96 -16.65
C ARG A 393 7.45 18.72 -16.22
N SER A 394 8.34 19.07 -17.15
CA SER A 394 9.54 19.85 -16.83
C SER A 394 9.22 21.20 -16.22
N VAL A 395 8.20 21.91 -16.73
CA VAL A 395 7.73 23.19 -16.17
C VAL A 395 7.16 23.00 -14.76
N ILE A 396 6.31 21.99 -14.55
CA ILE A 396 5.74 21.65 -13.23
C ILE A 396 6.84 21.34 -12.20
N LEU A 397 7.77 20.45 -12.54
CA LEU A 397 8.85 20.06 -11.63
C LEU A 397 9.80 21.22 -11.32
N GLY A 398 10.02 22.12 -12.28
CA GLY A 398 10.76 23.36 -12.08
C GLY A 398 10.09 24.34 -11.10
N GLN A 399 8.76 24.52 -11.22
CA GLN A 399 7.99 25.34 -10.27
C GLN A 399 7.91 24.71 -8.86
N LEU A 400 7.94 23.37 -8.76
CA LEU A 400 7.97 22.64 -7.49
C LEU A 400 9.36 22.59 -6.83
N GLY A 401 10.44 22.81 -7.59
CA GLY A 401 11.81 22.68 -7.09
C GLY A 401 12.27 21.24 -6.81
N GLU A 402 11.50 20.23 -7.22
CA GLU A 402 11.72 18.81 -6.88
C GLU A 402 11.66 17.93 -8.13
N SER A 403 12.79 17.82 -8.84
CA SER A 403 12.90 17.03 -10.07
C SER A 403 12.76 15.52 -9.86
N ARG A 404 13.01 15.02 -8.63
CA ARG A 404 12.97 13.57 -8.34
C ARG A 404 11.57 12.97 -8.43
N LEU A 405 10.52 13.80 -8.36
CA LEU A 405 9.13 13.38 -8.58
C LEU A 405 8.85 12.90 -10.01
N VAL A 406 9.76 13.09 -10.98
CA VAL A 406 9.57 12.57 -12.35
C VAL A 406 9.29 11.06 -12.38
N ALA A 407 10.04 10.27 -11.59
CA ALA A 407 9.86 8.81 -11.53
C ALA A 407 8.51 8.41 -10.91
N ALA A 408 8.00 9.20 -9.97
CA ALA A 408 6.68 9.00 -9.36
C ALA A 408 5.56 9.31 -10.35
N ILE A 409 5.70 10.39 -11.14
CA ILE A 409 4.72 10.77 -12.17
C ILE A 409 4.71 9.73 -13.30
N ASP A 410 5.87 9.25 -13.77
CA ASP A 410 5.93 8.20 -14.80
C ASP A 410 5.39 6.85 -14.32
N ALA A 411 5.67 6.42 -13.08
CA ALA A 411 5.23 5.12 -12.56
C ALA A 411 3.75 5.09 -12.16
N ASP A 412 3.23 6.14 -11.50
CA ASP A 412 1.88 6.08 -10.91
C ASP A 412 0.83 6.83 -11.73
N ILE A 413 1.17 7.93 -12.40
CA ILE A 413 0.17 8.86 -12.95
C ILE A 413 0.10 8.85 -14.49
N ALA A 414 1.21 9.11 -15.18
CA ALA A 414 1.17 9.62 -16.55
C ALA A 414 2.17 9.00 -17.55
N GLY A 415 3.03 8.09 -17.11
CA GLY A 415 3.88 7.29 -18.01
C GLY A 415 3.10 6.24 -18.80
N GLU A 416 3.73 5.66 -19.81
CA GLU A 416 3.05 4.79 -20.79
C GLU A 416 2.53 3.47 -20.20
N GLN A 417 3.10 3.03 -19.07
CA GLN A 417 2.69 1.85 -18.29
C GLN A 417 2.26 2.22 -16.86
N ALA A 418 1.82 3.46 -16.62
CA ALA A 418 1.52 3.96 -15.28
C ALA A 418 0.34 3.25 -14.60
N HIS A 419 0.38 3.10 -13.27
CA HIS A 419 -0.68 2.45 -12.48
C HIS A 419 -2.07 3.08 -12.71
N ALA A 420 -2.16 4.41 -12.75
CA ALA A 420 -3.40 5.11 -13.10
C ALA A 420 -3.92 4.72 -14.48
N LYS A 421 -3.05 4.68 -15.51
CA LYS A 421 -3.44 4.30 -16.88
C LYS A 421 -3.91 2.85 -16.97
N ALA A 422 -3.29 1.94 -16.19
CA ALA A 422 -3.71 0.54 -16.09
C ALA A 422 -5.06 0.38 -15.37
N LEU A 423 -5.35 1.23 -14.37
CA LEU A 423 -6.67 1.30 -13.71
C LEU A 423 -7.74 1.97 -14.60
N ASP A 424 -7.34 2.92 -15.43
CA ASP A 424 -8.24 3.67 -16.30
C ASP A 424 -8.72 2.92 -17.55
N ALA A 425 -8.16 1.74 -17.84
CA ALA A 425 -8.45 0.94 -19.05
C ALA A 425 -9.95 0.62 -19.26
N ASP A 426 -10.70 0.39 -18.18
CA ASP A 426 -12.16 0.14 -18.23
C ASP A 426 -13.02 1.41 -18.02
N THR A 427 -12.40 2.55 -17.73
CA THR A 427 -13.12 3.80 -17.38
C THR A 427 -13.67 4.51 -18.61
N LYS A 428 -14.93 4.96 -18.55
CA LYS A 428 -15.71 5.43 -19.71
C LYS A 428 -16.59 6.63 -19.35
N GLY A 429 -16.94 7.42 -20.36
CA GLY A 429 -17.83 8.59 -20.20
C GLY A 429 -17.22 9.65 -19.27
N PRO A 430 -18.02 10.29 -18.38
CA PRO A 430 -17.54 11.31 -17.44
C PRO A 430 -16.43 10.85 -16.48
N LEU A 431 -16.29 9.54 -16.26
CA LEU A 431 -15.24 8.92 -15.45
C LEU A 431 -14.00 8.52 -16.27
N GLY A 432 -13.94 8.84 -17.57
CA GLY A 432 -12.78 8.55 -18.40
C GLY A 432 -11.50 9.21 -17.87
N ASP A 433 -10.47 8.39 -17.66
CA ASP A 433 -9.20 8.74 -17.01
C ASP A 433 -9.34 9.22 -15.54
N ILE A 434 -10.30 8.71 -14.77
CA ILE A 434 -10.52 9.17 -13.39
C ILE A 434 -9.31 8.93 -12.49
N HIS A 435 -8.57 7.82 -12.61
CA HIS A 435 -7.40 7.57 -11.79
C HIS A 435 -6.25 8.50 -12.16
N ARG A 436 -6.01 8.77 -13.45
CA ARG A 436 -5.00 9.77 -13.87
C ARG A 436 -5.39 11.16 -13.42
N ARG A 437 -6.69 11.52 -13.49
CA ARG A 437 -7.22 12.79 -12.98
C ARG A 437 -7.03 12.92 -11.46
N VAL A 438 -7.25 11.85 -10.70
CA VAL A 438 -7.02 11.79 -9.25
C VAL A 438 -5.53 11.86 -8.91
N GLY A 439 -4.67 11.06 -9.52
CA GLY A 439 -3.22 11.13 -9.31
C GLY A 439 -2.64 12.51 -9.64
N THR A 440 -3.16 13.14 -10.70
CA THR A 440 -2.85 14.54 -11.04
C THR A 440 -3.30 15.49 -9.92
N ALA A 441 -4.53 15.40 -9.43
CA ALA A 441 -4.99 16.25 -8.33
C ALA A 441 -4.19 16.04 -7.03
N ILE A 442 -3.83 14.78 -6.70
CA ILE A 442 -2.96 14.43 -5.57
C ILE A 442 -1.58 15.09 -5.72
N LEU A 443 -0.96 15.07 -6.91
CA LEU A 443 0.31 15.74 -7.17
C LEU A 443 0.23 17.25 -6.84
N PHE A 444 -0.77 17.95 -7.36
CA PHE A 444 -0.87 19.40 -7.17
C PHE A 444 -1.22 19.79 -5.72
N GLU A 445 -2.18 19.11 -5.07
CA GLU A 445 -2.58 19.47 -3.69
C GLU A 445 -1.54 19.01 -2.64
N SER A 446 -0.84 17.88 -2.83
CA SER A 446 0.14 17.38 -1.83
C SER A 446 1.57 17.92 -1.97
N SER A 447 1.95 18.53 -3.11
CA SER A 447 3.30 19.09 -3.32
C SER A 447 3.51 20.49 -2.71
N GLY A 448 2.72 20.87 -1.71
CA GLY A 448 2.74 22.20 -1.09
C GLY A 448 4.03 22.57 -0.34
N GLY A 449 4.23 23.88 -0.17
CA GLY A 449 5.45 24.45 0.43
C GLY A 449 5.43 24.56 1.96
N GLN A 450 4.26 24.72 2.60
CA GLN A 450 4.13 25.01 4.03
C GLN A 450 2.99 24.24 4.70
N SER A 451 3.21 23.87 5.96
CA SER A 451 2.30 23.19 6.91
C SER A 451 1.70 21.84 6.48
N ASP A 452 1.04 21.76 5.34
CA ASP A 452 0.30 20.58 4.89
C ASP A 452 0.78 20.13 3.50
N LYS A 453 1.33 18.91 3.46
CA LYS A 453 1.81 18.22 2.24
C LYS A 453 0.95 17.00 1.93
N VAL A 454 -0.36 17.14 2.10
CA VAL A 454 -1.37 16.11 1.88
C VAL A 454 -2.46 16.67 0.96
N ALA A 455 -3.05 15.81 0.16
CA ALA A 455 -4.26 16.04 -0.61
C ALA A 455 -5.40 15.28 0.07
N HIS A 456 -6.32 15.98 0.73
CA HIS A 456 -7.42 15.34 1.45
C HIS A 456 -8.62 15.06 0.53
N LEU A 457 -9.42 14.03 0.83
CA LEU A 457 -10.61 13.68 0.03
C LEU A 457 -11.55 14.88 -0.25
N PRO A 458 -11.85 15.80 0.68
CA PRO A 458 -12.64 17.00 0.37
C PRO A 458 -12.03 17.85 -0.75
N GLU A 459 -10.70 18.02 -0.77
CA GLU A 459 -9.97 18.77 -1.81
C GLU A 459 -10.07 18.05 -3.16
N LEU A 460 -9.84 16.74 -3.19
CA LEU A 460 -9.93 15.91 -4.40
C LEU A 460 -11.36 15.88 -4.98
N ARG A 461 -12.37 15.70 -4.11
CA ARG A 461 -13.81 15.78 -4.46
C ARG A 461 -14.16 17.13 -5.06
N PHE A 462 -13.68 18.23 -4.47
CA PHE A 462 -13.89 19.57 -5.01
C PHE A 462 -13.15 19.79 -6.33
N ALA A 463 -11.93 19.27 -6.48
CA ALA A 463 -11.10 19.51 -7.65
C ALA A 463 -11.54 18.74 -8.92
N LEU A 464 -12.32 17.65 -8.76
CA LEU A 464 -12.62 16.68 -9.83
C LEU A 464 -14.10 16.34 -10.00
N GLY A 465 -14.93 16.51 -8.96
CA GLY A 465 -16.36 16.23 -8.99
C GLY A 465 -17.16 17.31 -9.73
N GLY A 466 -18.43 17.01 -10.00
CA GLY A 466 -19.34 17.93 -10.67
C GLY A 466 -20.65 17.26 -11.10
N PRO A 467 -21.49 17.94 -11.89
CA PRO A 467 -22.82 17.44 -12.27
C PRO A 467 -22.86 16.07 -12.96
N GLU A 468 -21.73 15.62 -13.52
CA GLU A 468 -21.57 14.33 -14.22
C GLU A 468 -20.57 13.38 -13.49
N VAL A 469 -20.01 13.76 -12.33
CA VAL A 469 -19.04 12.98 -11.53
C VAL A 469 -19.31 13.15 -10.03
N ASP A 470 -19.71 12.06 -9.37
CA ASP A 470 -20.01 12.04 -7.93
C ASP A 470 -18.75 11.93 -7.04
N THR A 471 -18.94 12.13 -5.73
CA THR A 471 -17.85 12.11 -4.75
C THR A 471 -17.35 10.69 -4.43
N THR A 472 -18.20 9.67 -4.47
CA THR A 472 -17.81 8.28 -4.21
C THR A 472 -16.95 7.70 -5.34
N SER A 473 -17.21 8.08 -6.59
CA SER A 473 -16.34 7.76 -7.73
C SER A 473 -14.93 8.34 -7.57
N VAL A 474 -14.79 9.56 -7.01
CA VAL A 474 -13.49 10.17 -6.72
C VAL A 474 -12.79 9.46 -5.56
N ASP A 475 -13.50 9.18 -4.47
CA ASP A 475 -12.97 8.46 -3.31
C ASP A 475 -12.45 7.06 -3.70
N ASN A 476 -13.24 6.30 -4.46
CA ASN A 476 -12.89 4.97 -4.93
C ASN A 476 -11.66 4.98 -5.83
N ALA A 477 -11.57 5.94 -6.76
CA ALA A 477 -10.40 6.09 -7.63
C ALA A 477 -9.14 6.50 -6.85
N ALA A 478 -9.27 7.28 -5.77
CA ALA A 478 -8.15 7.63 -4.90
C ALA A 478 -7.60 6.41 -4.13
N PHE A 479 -8.49 5.62 -3.52
CA PHE A 479 -8.08 4.39 -2.82
C PHE A 479 -7.54 3.32 -3.79
N ALA A 480 -8.18 3.11 -4.95
CA ALA A 480 -7.72 2.14 -5.94
C ALA A 480 -6.37 2.53 -6.57
N LEU A 481 -6.11 3.82 -6.74
CA LEU A 481 -4.80 4.31 -7.17
C LEU A 481 -3.73 4.10 -6.10
N GLU A 482 -4.00 4.48 -4.84
CA GLU A 482 -3.04 4.32 -3.74
C GLU A 482 -2.72 2.85 -3.44
N ASP A 483 -3.69 1.94 -3.60
CA ASP A 483 -3.45 0.50 -3.43
C ASP A 483 -2.56 -0.12 -4.52
N LYS A 484 -2.44 0.49 -5.70
CA LYS A 484 -1.50 0.04 -6.74
C LYS A 484 -0.21 0.86 -6.82
N SER A 485 -0.21 2.07 -6.27
CA SER A 485 0.87 3.04 -6.45
C SER A 485 2.18 2.66 -5.76
N TYR A 486 3.28 3.10 -6.37
CA TYR A 486 4.66 2.89 -5.95
C TYR A 486 5.28 4.09 -5.26
N PHE A 487 4.64 5.26 -5.31
CA PHE A 487 5.13 6.53 -4.78
C PHE A 487 4.04 7.36 -4.09
N ILE A 488 2.77 7.22 -4.49
CA ILE A 488 1.62 7.73 -3.73
C ILE A 488 1.43 6.89 -2.45
N ARG A 489 1.16 7.57 -1.34
CA ARG A 489 0.92 7.01 0.00
C ARG A 489 -0.36 7.58 0.59
N LYS A 490 -1.10 6.79 1.35
CA LYS A 490 -2.15 7.26 2.27
C LYS A 490 -1.53 7.95 3.50
N VAL A 491 -2.19 8.99 3.99
CA VAL A 491 -1.85 9.74 5.20
C VAL A 491 -3.11 9.93 6.03
N GLY A 492 -3.17 9.31 7.21
CA GLY A 492 -4.39 9.29 8.03
C GLY A 492 -5.53 8.51 7.38
N SER A 493 -6.78 8.94 7.59
CA SER A 493 -7.98 8.28 7.07
C SER A 493 -8.37 8.68 5.65
N ASP A 494 -8.17 9.95 5.29
CA ASP A 494 -8.68 10.59 4.05
C ASP A 494 -7.62 11.37 3.26
N GLY A 495 -6.36 11.38 3.71
CA GLY A 495 -5.26 12.10 3.07
C GLY A 495 -4.43 11.22 2.13
N PHE A 496 -3.88 11.83 1.08
CA PHE A 496 -2.97 11.20 0.11
C PHE A 496 -1.76 12.09 -0.15
N LYS A 497 -0.59 11.50 -0.37
CA LYS A 497 0.65 12.24 -0.63
C LYS A 497 1.52 11.52 -1.65
N ILE A 498 2.02 12.23 -2.65
CA ILE A 498 3.08 11.71 -3.53
C ILE A 498 4.46 12.09 -2.99
N GLY A 499 5.45 11.21 -3.17
CA GLY A 499 6.84 11.46 -2.82
C GLY A 499 7.78 10.89 -3.88
N HIS A 500 9.06 11.26 -3.86
CA HIS A 500 10.07 10.67 -4.75
C HIS A 500 10.66 9.35 -4.18
N GLU A 501 10.46 9.10 -2.88
CA GLU A 501 10.82 7.84 -2.22
C GLU A 501 9.81 6.74 -2.56
N PRO A 502 10.25 5.50 -2.86
CA PRO A 502 9.34 4.39 -3.14
C PRO A 502 8.56 3.94 -1.89
N THR A 503 7.37 3.38 -2.08
CA THR A 503 6.60 2.72 -1.00
C THR A 503 7.17 1.34 -0.68
N MET A 504 6.93 0.84 0.53
CA MET A 504 7.32 -0.54 0.89
C MET A 504 6.72 -1.60 -0.05
N ARG A 505 5.49 -1.35 -0.58
CA ARG A 505 4.87 -2.18 -1.62
C ARG A 505 5.77 -2.25 -2.87
N LYS A 506 6.28 -1.11 -3.35
CA LYS A 506 7.25 -1.10 -4.46
C LYS A 506 8.50 -1.89 -4.11
N VAL A 507 9.13 -1.59 -2.97
CA VAL A 507 10.40 -2.24 -2.59
C VAL A 507 10.26 -3.76 -2.55
N VAL A 508 9.17 -4.28 -1.98
CA VAL A 508 8.88 -5.73 -1.95
C VAL A 508 8.64 -6.28 -3.36
N ASN A 509 7.91 -5.58 -4.23
CA ASN A 509 7.73 -6.00 -5.63
C ASN A 509 9.06 -5.99 -6.42
N ASP A 510 9.87 -4.94 -6.29
CA ASP A 510 11.19 -4.80 -6.91
C ASP A 510 12.12 -5.94 -6.44
N ARG A 511 12.06 -6.33 -5.14
CA ARG A 511 12.81 -7.48 -4.60
C ARG A 511 12.25 -8.84 -5.02
N ARG A 512 10.93 -8.98 -5.15
CA ARG A 512 10.27 -10.21 -5.67
C ARG A 512 10.69 -10.47 -7.12
N ALA A 513 10.74 -9.42 -7.94
CA ALA A 513 11.20 -9.49 -9.32
C ALA A 513 12.71 -9.73 -9.47
N SER A 514 13.49 -9.58 -8.40
CA SER A 514 14.94 -9.85 -8.37
C SER A 514 15.32 -11.15 -7.63
N LEU A 515 14.36 -12.04 -7.37
CA LEU A 515 14.64 -13.36 -6.79
C LEU A 515 15.14 -14.32 -7.88
N ASP A 516 16.18 -15.08 -7.56
CA ASP A 516 16.68 -16.12 -8.46
C ASP A 516 15.91 -17.45 -8.31
N GLU A 517 15.65 -18.10 -9.44
CA GLU A 517 14.85 -19.33 -9.50
C GLU A 517 15.55 -20.51 -8.81
N GLU A 518 16.77 -20.82 -9.22
CA GLU A 518 17.49 -22.03 -8.81
C GLU A 518 18.11 -21.90 -7.40
N THR A 519 18.50 -20.69 -7.00
CA THR A 519 19.22 -20.44 -5.74
C THR A 519 18.38 -19.83 -4.61
N GLU A 520 17.28 -19.12 -4.91
CA GLU A 520 16.38 -18.56 -3.89
C GLU A 520 15.01 -19.25 -3.85
N ILE A 521 14.30 -19.35 -4.99
CA ILE A 521 12.90 -19.77 -5.04
C ILE A 521 12.74 -21.28 -4.82
N THR A 522 13.26 -22.13 -5.72
CA THR A 522 13.08 -23.59 -5.63
C THR A 522 13.60 -24.19 -4.31
N PRO A 523 14.78 -23.78 -3.77
CA PRO A 523 15.26 -24.28 -2.48
C PRO A 523 14.35 -23.88 -1.31
N ALA A 524 13.75 -22.69 -1.34
CA ALA A 524 12.82 -22.24 -0.31
C ALA A 524 11.48 -22.98 -0.36
N ILE A 525 10.94 -23.22 -1.57
CA ILE A 525 9.72 -24.01 -1.77
C ILE A 525 9.94 -25.45 -1.28
N ARG A 526 11.02 -26.12 -1.70
CA ARG A 526 11.33 -27.48 -1.23
C ARG A 526 11.50 -27.52 0.29
N LYS A 527 12.18 -26.54 0.89
CA LYS A 527 12.37 -26.51 2.35
C LYS A 527 11.05 -26.35 3.11
N ILE A 528 10.19 -25.38 2.76
CA ILE A 528 8.95 -25.14 3.52
C ILE A 528 8.00 -26.35 3.47
N ILE A 529 8.02 -27.08 2.36
CA ILE A 529 7.28 -28.34 2.20
C ILE A 529 7.88 -29.46 3.08
N ASP A 530 9.19 -29.69 3.01
CA ASP A 530 9.85 -30.76 3.80
C ASP A 530 9.75 -30.51 5.32
N ASP A 531 9.92 -29.25 5.76
CA ASP A 531 9.72 -28.83 7.15
C ASP A 531 8.29 -29.15 7.64
N GLU A 532 7.25 -28.80 6.86
CA GLU A 532 5.84 -29.05 7.23
C GLU A 532 5.45 -30.54 7.16
N PHE A 533 5.99 -31.32 6.22
CA PHE A 533 5.72 -32.76 6.13
C PHE A 533 6.45 -33.58 7.21
N ARG A 534 7.65 -33.16 7.62
CA ARG A 534 8.42 -33.81 8.71
C ARG A 534 7.89 -33.45 10.10
N ARG A 535 7.20 -32.32 10.26
CA ARG A 535 6.65 -31.88 11.56
C ARG A 535 5.72 -32.94 12.14
N GLU A 536 6.18 -33.59 13.21
CA GLU A 536 5.46 -34.68 13.91
C GLU A 536 5.02 -35.82 12.96
N ALA A 537 5.88 -36.16 11.99
CA ALA A 537 5.63 -37.24 11.04
C ALA A 537 5.53 -38.62 11.73
N SER A 538 4.37 -39.27 11.60
CA SER A 538 4.07 -40.58 12.17
C SER A 538 4.53 -41.78 11.32
N ILE A 539 5.00 -41.51 10.09
CA ILE A 539 5.56 -42.48 9.14
C ILE A 539 6.80 -41.88 8.45
N PRO A 540 7.74 -42.69 7.94
CA PRO A 540 8.88 -42.20 7.17
C PRO A 540 8.46 -41.32 5.98
N VAL A 541 9.14 -40.18 5.80
CA VAL A 541 8.90 -39.22 4.72
C VAL A 541 10.11 -39.14 3.78
N VAL A 542 9.88 -39.50 2.52
CA VAL A 542 10.80 -39.31 1.39
C VAL A 542 10.31 -38.10 0.60
N ALA A 543 11.05 -36.99 0.62
CA ALA A 543 10.70 -35.79 -0.13
C ALA A 543 11.54 -35.71 -1.41
N PHE A 544 10.88 -35.32 -2.51
CA PHE A 544 11.52 -34.94 -3.78
C PHE A 544 12.46 -36.01 -4.39
N PRO A 545 12.03 -37.29 -4.50
CA PRO A 545 12.84 -38.30 -5.17
C PRO A 545 13.00 -37.98 -6.67
N ARG A 546 14.24 -37.97 -7.14
CA ARG A 546 14.62 -37.72 -8.53
C ARG A 546 14.34 -38.93 -9.42
N ASP A 547 14.46 -40.12 -8.86
CA ASP A 547 14.14 -41.38 -9.51
C ASP A 547 13.55 -42.43 -8.54
N GLY A 548 13.11 -43.55 -9.10
CA GLY A 548 12.58 -44.67 -8.31
C GLY A 548 13.64 -45.40 -7.46
N ALA A 549 14.93 -45.24 -7.71
CA ALA A 549 16.01 -45.90 -6.95
C ALA A 549 16.28 -45.20 -5.60
N GLU A 550 16.13 -43.88 -5.54
CA GLU A 550 16.22 -43.08 -4.30
C GLU A 550 15.15 -43.45 -3.27
N ILE A 551 13.95 -43.89 -3.73
CA ILE A 551 12.85 -44.30 -2.86
C ILE A 551 13.16 -45.68 -2.22
N PRO A 552 13.23 -45.79 -0.89
CA PRO A 552 13.49 -47.06 -0.20
C PRO A 552 12.38 -48.09 -0.42
N ASP A 553 12.75 -49.34 -0.72
CA ASP A 553 11.83 -50.47 -0.78
C ASP A 553 11.82 -51.16 0.59
N THR A 554 10.95 -50.69 1.50
CA THR A 554 10.84 -51.21 2.88
C THR A 554 9.41 -51.66 3.20
N PRO A 555 9.21 -52.59 4.15
CA PRO A 555 7.87 -53.08 4.47
C PRO A 555 7.01 -52.08 5.27
N ARG A 556 7.59 -50.98 5.77
CA ARG A 556 6.86 -49.94 6.52
C ARG A 556 6.17 -48.94 5.58
N LEU A 557 4.95 -48.54 5.94
CA LEU A 557 4.22 -47.53 5.17
C LEU A 557 5.04 -46.24 5.10
N THR A 558 5.32 -45.76 3.90
CA THR A 558 6.24 -44.65 3.63
C THR A 558 5.54 -43.59 2.79
N LEU A 559 5.58 -42.34 3.25
CA LEU A 559 5.04 -41.19 2.52
C LEU A 559 6.09 -40.66 1.54
N VAL A 560 5.71 -40.50 0.29
CA VAL A 560 6.57 -39.94 -0.77
C VAL A 560 5.97 -38.63 -1.27
N VAL A 561 6.65 -37.52 -1.02
CA VAL A 561 6.19 -36.17 -1.40
C VAL A 561 6.75 -35.81 -2.77
N SER A 562 5.89 -35.47 -3.73
CA SER A 562 6.30 -35.10 -5.08
C SER A 562 7.10 -33.79 -5.12
N GLU A 563 7.88 -33.60 -6.19
CA GLU A 563 8.46 -32.30 -6.54
C GLU A 563 7.39 -31.19 -6.60
N PRO A 564 7.70 -29.95 -6.19
CA PRO A 564 6.74 -28.84 -6.20
C PRO A 564 6.22 -28.48 -7.60
N GLU A 565 7.01 -28.78 -8.64
CA GLU A 565 6.68 -28.56 -10.04
C GLU A 565 5.82 -29.70 -10.63
N ALA A 566 5.61 -30.79 -9.89
CA ALA A 566 4.93 -32.00 -10.36
C ALA A 566 3.43 -31.98 -10.00
N GLU A 567 2.63 -31.35 -10.86
CA GLU A 567 1.19 -31.14 -10.66
C GLU A 567 0.35 -32.39 -10.96
N TRP A 568 -0.63 -32.70 -10.11
CA TRP A 568 -1.56 -33.82 -10.33
C TRP A 568 -2.73 -33.43 -11.23
N THR A 569 -2.70 -33.90 -12.48
CA THR A 569 -3.81 -33.79 -13.45
C THR A 569 -4.67 -35.07 -13.53
N GLY A 570 -4.41 -36.06 -12.66
CA GLY A 570 -5.11 -37.35 -12.64
C GLY A 570 -4.82 -38.29 -13.81
N SER A 571 -4.02 -37.87 -14.79
CA SER A 571 -3.73 -38.60 -16.04
C SER A 571 -2.36 -38.22 -16.63
N GLY A 572 -1.99 -38.79 -17.79
CA GLY A 572 -0.77 -38.41 -18.53
C GLY A 572 0.54 -39.00 -17.99
N SER A 573 1.66 -38.44 -18.46
CA SER A 573 3.01 -38.97 -18.25
C SER A 573 3.41 -39.05 -16.77
N PHE A 574 3.09 -38.03 -15.97
CA PHE A 574 3.45 -38.03 -14.55
C PHE A 574 2.70 -39.13 -13.76
N ARG A 575 1.43 -39.39 -14.06
CA ARG A 575 0.70 -40.54 -13.47
C ARG A 575 1.34 -41.88 -13.86
N ALA A 576 1.80 -42.03 -15.10
CA ALA A 576 2.53 -43.22 -15.53
C ALA A 576 3.91 -43.36 -14.83
N GLN A 577 4.63 -42.25 -14.62
CA GLN A 577 5.88 -42.20 -13.87
C GLN A 577 5.70 -42.62 -12.40
N ILE A 578 4.64 -42.13 -11.73
CA ILE A 578 4.27 -42.55 -10.38
C ILE A 578 3.91 -44.05 -10.36
N ALA A 579 3.20 -44.56 -11.37
CA ALA A 579 2.86 -45.98 -11.46
C ALA A 579 4.10 -46.86 -11.62
N GLU A 580 5.07 -46.42 -12.42
CA GLU A 580 6.35 -47.11 -12.63
C GLU A 580 7.23 -47.04 -11.39
N TRP A 581 7.43 -45.86 -10.79
CA TRP A 581 8.21 -45.69 -9.55
C TRP A 581 7.59 -46.43 -8.35
N THR A 582 6.28 -46.70 -8.36
CA THR A 582 5.62 -47.55 -7.37
C THR A 582 5.94 -49.04 -7.60
N LYS A 583 6.14 -49.48 -8.85
CA LYS A 583 6.36 -50.90 -9.21
C LYS A 583 7.84 -51.28 -9.30
N GLN A 584 8.70 -50.35 -9.70
CA GLN A 584 10.14 -50.53 -9.90
C GLN A 584 10.96 -49.67 -8.93
N ARG A 585 12.16 -50.16 -8.61
CA ARG A 585 13.24 -49.44 -7.95
C ARG A 585 14.47 -49.47 -8.87
N GLY A 586 14.69 -48.39 -9.62
CA GLY A 586 15.61 -48.40 -10.75
C GLY A 586 15.11 -49.37 -11.83
N THR A 587 15.91 -50.38 -12.18
CA THR A 587 15.56 -51.43 -13.16
C THR A 587 15.01 -52.73 -12.55
N SER A 588 14.82 -52.79 -11.23
CA SER A 588 14.38 -54.00 -10.53
C SER A 588 12.99 -53.82 -9.91
N PRO A 589 12.10 -54.83 -9.94
CA PRO A 589 10.77 -54.73 -9.33
C PRO A 589 10.87 -54.60 -7.81
N ARG A 590 9.98 -53.79 -7.21
CA ARG A 590 9.86 -53.66 -5.76
C ARG A 590 9.31 -54.92 -5.13
N LEU A 591 9.82 -55.26 -3.96
CA LEU A 591 9.26 -56.29 -3.09
C LEU A 591 8.03 -55.77 -2.35
N TYR A 592 7.98 -54.47 -2.01
CA TYR A 592 6.96 -53.89 -1.14
C TYR A 592 6.19 -52.70 -1.77
N PRO A 593 5.70 -52.81 -3.03
CA PRO A 593 5.08 -51.69 -3.74
C PRO A 593 3.77 -51.18 -3.09
N GLY A 594 3.16 -51.96 -2.21
CA GLY A 594 2.00 -51.57 -1.42
C GLY A 594 2.33 -50.64 -0.25
N SER A 595 3.58 -50.57 0.22
CA SER A 595 3.96 -49.70 1.35
C SER A 595 4.10 -48.22 0.98
N LEU A 596 4.18 -47.90 -0.31
CA LEU A 596 4.29 -46.53 -0.80
C LEU A 596 2.94 -45.81 -0.84
N VAL A 597 2.92 -44.59 -0.31
CA VAL A 597 1.83 -43.62 -0.38
C VAL A 597 2.40 -42.32 -0.91
N TRP A 598 1.87 -41.81 -2.02
CA TRP A 598 2.32 -40.55 -2.61
C TRP A 598 1.47 -39.39 -2.11
N CYS A 599 2.07 -38.23 -1.89
CA CYS A 599 1.37 -36.96 -1.69
C CYS A 599 1.82 -35.95 -2.76
N ILE A 600 0.86 -35.35 -3.46
CA ILE A 600 1.07 -34.65 -4.73
C ILE A 600 0.30 -33.33 -4.77
N LYS A 601 0.89 -32.32 -5.41
CA LYS A 601 0.37 -30.95 -5.53
C LYS A 601 -0.84 -30.84 -6.47
N LYS A 602 -1.77 -29.93 -6.20
CA LYS A 602 -2.75 -29.41 -7.18
C LYS A 602 -2.03 -28.65 -8.31
N PRO A 603 -2.62 -28.53 -9.50
CA PRO A 603 -2.19 -27.55 -10.49
C PRO A 603 -2.37 -26.11 -9.98
N GLY A 604 -1.38 -25.24 -10.19
CA GLY A 604 -1.45 -23.82 -9.84
C GLY A 604 -0.15 -23.23 -9.27
N ARG A 605 -0.04 -21.90 -9.34
CA ARG A 605 1.11 -21.12 -8.83
C ARG A 605 0.99 -20.68 -7.37
N ASP A 606 -0.11 -20.96 -6.68
CA ASP A 606 -0.46 -20.32 -5.39
C ASP A 606 0.68 -20.38 -4.36
N LEU A 607 1.17 -21.57 -4.00
CA LEU A 607 2.29 -21.74 -3.05
C LEU A 607 3.56 -21.01 -3.48
N ARG A 608 3.89 -21.06 -4.78
CA ARG A 608 5.06 -20.37 -5.34
C ARG A 608 4.92 -18.86 -5.14
N ASP A 609 3.76 -18.30 -5.45
CA ASP A 609 3.48 -16.88 -5.32
C ASP A 609 3.48 -16.40 -3.85
N LYS A 610 3.11 -17.26 -2.89
CA LYS A 610 3.31 -16.98 -1.46
C LYS A 610 4.79 -16.98 -1.08
N VAL A 611 5.56 -17.98 -1.52
CA VAL A 611 6.99 -18.12 -1.18
C VAL A 611 7.82 -16.99 -1.81
N GLU A 612 7.55 -16.62 -3.06
CA GLU A 612 8.13 -15.43 -3.70
C GLU A 612 7.87 -14.16 -2.87
N LEU A 613 6.66 -13.97 -2.35
CA LEU A 613 6.31 -12.82 -1.50
C LEU A 613 7.00 -12.86 -0.13
N TRP A 614 7.08 -14.03 0.52
CA TRP A 614 7.80 -14.21 1.80
C TRP A 614 9.31 -13.95 1.65
N LEU A 615 9.94 -14.49 0.59
CA LEU A 615 11.35 -14.24 0.29
C LEU A 615 11.63 -12.76 0.05
N ALA A 616 10.76 -12.07 -0.69
CA ALA A 616 10.87 -10.63 -0.90
C ALA A 616 10.79 -9.83 0.41
N TRP A 617 9.79 -10.09 1.27
CA TRP A 617 9.70 -9.47 2.60
C TRP A 617 10.92 -9.76 3.47
N LYS A 618 11.43 -11.00 3.45
CA LYS A 618 12.60 -11.45 4.22
C LYS A 618 13.89 -10.77 3.76
N ARG A 619 14.03 -10.49 2.46
CA ARG A 619 15.12 -9.72 1.86
C ARG A 619 15.06 -8.25 2.27
N VAL A 620 13.86 -7.65 2.22
CA VAL A 620 13.60 -6.28 2.69
C VAL A 620 13.89 -6.13 4.19
N ALA A 621 13.46 -7.06 5.03
CA ALA A 621 13.73 -7.04 6.46
C ALA A 621 15.23 -7.11 6.78
N ARG A 622 16.00 -7.91 6.02
CA ARG A 622 17.47 -7.92 6.10
C ARG A 622 18.08 -6.58 5.70
N GLU A 623 17.69 -6.02 4.54
CA GLU A 623 18.25 -4.75 4.07
C GLU A 623 17.92 -3.56 4.99
N VAL A 624 16.81 -3.61 5.73
CA VAL A 624 16.50 -2.65 6.82
C VAL A 624 17.33 -2.89 8.08
N ALA A 625 17.58 -4.15 8.45
CA ALA A 625 18.43 -4.48 9.59
C ALA A 625 19.91 -4.11 9.35
N ASP A 626 20.40 -4.35 8.14
CA ASP A 626 21.77 -4.05 7.67
C ASP A 626 21.96 -2.57 7.31
N GLY A 627 20.89 -1.77 7.30
CA GLY A 627 20.91 -0.34 6.97
C GLY A 627 21.15 -0.01 5.48
N THR A 628 21.06 -1.00 4.60
CA THR A 628 21.37 -0.89 3.16
C THR A 628 20.20 -0.42 2.30
N LEU A 629 18.96 -0.52 2.78
CA LEU A 629 17.78 -0.11 2.02
C LEU A 629 17.66 1.41 1.81
N GLY A 630 18.22 2.20 2.74
CA GLY A 630 18.12 3.66 2.77
C GLY A 630 16.80 4.18 3.37
N GLY A 631 16.90 5.28 4.13
CA GLY A 631 15.79 5.85 4.91
C GLY A 631 15.84 5.51 6.39
N ASP A 632 15.31 6.42 7.23
CA ASP A 632 15.32 6.30 8.70
C ASP A 632 14.14 5.44 9.20
N PHE A 633 14.30 4.12 9.18
CA PHE A 633 13.31 3.18 9.73
C PHE A 633 13.34 3.16 11.26
N ASP A 634 12.23 3.51 11.89
CA ASP A 634 12.10 3.58 13.35
C ASP A 634 11.84 2.19 13.99
N ARG A 635 11.48 2.15 15.28
CA ARG A 635 11.23 0.89 15.98
C ARG A 635 9.87 0.25 15.64
N MET A 636 8.88 1.05 15.29
CA MET A 636 7.56 0.61 14.85
C MET A 636 7.61 0.12 13.40
N ASP A 637 8.30 0.83 12.50
CA ASP A 637 8.49 0.42 11.09
C ASP A 637 9.10 -0.98 11.01
N ARG A 638 10.19 -1.21 11.77
CA ARG A 638 10.88 -2.51 11.85
C ARG A 638 9.97 -3.60 12.41
N ALA A 639 9.10 -3.27 13.36
CA ALA A 639 8.14 -4.22 13.94
C ALA A 639 7.00 -4.56 12.96
N GLU A 640 6.50 -3.59 12.18
CA GLU A 640 5.53 -3.88 11.11
C GLU A 640 6.17 -4.75 10.02
N ILE A 641 7.36 -4.40 9.53
CA ILE A 641 8.07 -5.20 8.51
C ILE A 641 8.28 -6.64 9.00
N GLN A 642 8.74 -6.83 10.24
CA GLN A 642 8.89 -8.17 10.81
C GLN A 642 7.54 -8.91 10.95
N SER A 643 6.45 -8.21 11.27
CA SER A 643 5.10 -8.78 11.26
C SER A 643 4.66 -9.21 9.85
N LYS A 644 4.96 -8.44 8.80
CA LYS A 644 4.70 -8.84 7.40
C LYS A 644 5.51 -10.08 7.00
N VAL A 645 6.78 -10.18 7.42
CA VAL A 645 7.61 -11.39 7.18
C VAL A 645 6.96 -12.61 7.81
N THR A 646 6.57 -12.55 9.08
CA THR A 646 5.93 -13.68 9.79
C THR A 646 4.60 -14.07 9.15
N ALA A 647 3.71 -13.10 8.88
CA ALA A 647 2.42 -13.37 8.25
C ALA A 647 2.56 -13.93 6.82
N ALA A 648 3.56 -13.50 6.06
CA ALA A 648 3.86 -14.07 4.74
C ALA A 648 4.43 -15.50 4.86
N GLU A 649 5.22 -15.80 5.89
CA GLU A 649 5.69 -17.17 6.17
C GLU A 649 4.52 -18.10 6.55
N GLU A 650 3.65 -17.65 7.46
CA GLU A 650 2.46 -18.39 7.88
C GLU A 650 1.52 -18.64 6.68
N THR A 651 1.28 -17.63 5.85
CA THR A 651 0.49 -17.80 4.61
C THR A 651 1.14 -18.80 3.64
N ALA A 652 2.47 -18.79 3.50
CA ALA A 652 3.19 -19.75 2.67
C ALA A 652 3.15 -21.17 3.26
N ARG A 653 3.24 -21.33 4.58
CA ARG A 653 3.03 -22.61 5.27
C ARG A 653 1.62 -23.13 5.04
N GLU A 654 0.59 -22.31 5.25
CA GLU A 654 -0.81 -22.71 5.04
C GLU A 654 -1.09 -23.12 3.60
N GLU A 655 -0.53 -22.44 2.60
CA GLU A 655 -0.70 -22.82 1.21
C GLU A 655 -0.07 -24.19 0.91
N VAL A 656 0.97 -24.68 1.63
CA VAL A 656 1.42 -26.09 1.50
C VAL A 656 0.29 -27.08 1.78
N TRP A 657 -0.60 -26.78 2.74
CA TRP A 657 -1.75 -27.63 3.11
C TRP A 657 -2.91 -27.51 2.11
N GLY A 658 -3.00 -26.39 1.39
CA GLY A 658 -3.92 -26.20 0.27
C GLY A 658 -3.42 -26.79 -1.06
N ASP A 659 -2.10 -26.77 -1.29
CA ASP A 659 -1.42 -27.26 -2.48
C ASP A 659 -1.26 -28.78 -2.48
N TYR A 660 -0.72 -29.39 -1.41
CA TYR A 660 -0.55 -30.84 -1.32
C TYR A 660 -1.87 -31.53 -0.94
N ARG A 661 -2.67 -31.73 -1.98
CA ARG A 661 -4.08 -32.12 -1.90
C ARG A 661 -4.37 -33.55 -2.35
N PHE A 662 -3.51 -34.17 -3.16
CA PHE A 662 -3.78 -35.49 -3.73
C PHE A 662 -2.93 -36.58 -3.09
N THR A 663 -3.58 -37.66 -2.65
CA THR A 663 -2.91 -38.87 -2.16
C THR A 663 -3.08 -40.00 -3.18
N VAL A 664 -2.00 -40.71 -3.54
CA VAL A 664 -2.06 -41.79 -4.53
C VAL A 664 -1.42 -43.07 -3.98
N ILE A 665 -2.06 -44.21 -4.21
CA ILE A 665 -1.62 -45.53 -3.73
C ILE A 665 -1.73 -46.57 -4.84
N LEU A 666 -0.97 -47.67 -4.71
CA LEU A 666 -1.20 -48.87 -5.51
C LEU A 666 -2.55 -49.52 -5.16
N ASP A 667 -3.42 -49.73 -6.15
CA ASP A 667 -4.62 -50.57 -6.04
C ASP A 667 -4.66 -51.51 -7.25
N PRO A 668 -4.44 -52.83 -7.07
CA PRO A 668 -4.43 -53.80 -8.17
C PRO A 668 -5.76 -53.97 -8.94
N ARG A 669 -6.83 -53.27 -8.52
CA ARG A 669 -8.14 -53.27 -9.20
C ARG A 669 -8.26 -52.17 -10.25
N GLU A 670 -7.42 -51.14 -10.18
CA GLU A 670 -7.41 -50.02 -11.12
C GLU A 670 -6.64 -50.37 -12.40
N SER A 671 -7.07 -49.81 -13.54
CA SER A 671 -6.55 -50.19 -14.87
C SER A 671 -5.05 -49.92 -15.09
N ASP A 672 -4.48 -48.92 -14.41
CA ASP A 672 -3.04 -48.64 -14.35
C ASP A 672 -2.39 -49.12 -13.05
N GLY A 673 -3.19 -49.64 -12.12
CA GLY A 673 -2.80 -50.05 -10.77
C GLY A 673 -2.71 -48.92 -9.75
N LEU A 674 -3.21 -47.70 -10.03
CA LEU A 674 -3.18 -46.57 -9.09
C LEU A 674 -4.58 -46.05 -8.74
N ARG A 675 -4.84 -45.88 -7.43
CA ARG A 675 -6.03 -45.20 -6.91
C ARG A 675 -5.63 -43.87 -6.25
N SER A 676 -6.34 -42.80 -6.57
CA SER A 676 -6.11 -41.44 -6.06
C SER A 676 -7.25 -40.93 -5.20
N PHE A 677 -6.92 -40.23 -4.12
CA PHE A 677 -7.84 -39.57 -3.20
C PHE A 677 -7.59 -38.06 -3.19
N ASP A 678 -8.66 -37.30 -2.98
CA ASP A 678 -8.62 -35.85 -2.77
C ASP A 678 -8.78 -35.57 -1.26
N LEU A 679 -7.77 -34.94 -0.66
CA LEU A 679 -7.75 -34.56 0.76
C LEU A 679 -8.58 -33.29 1.05
N GLY A 680 -9.11 -32.62 0.03
CA GLY A 680 -9.77 -31.32 0.12
C GLY A 680 -8.78 -30.14 0.30
N ALA A 681 -9.32 -28.97 0.67
CA ALA A 681 -8.49 -27.86 1.12
C ALA A 681 -8.05 -28.10 2.58
N GLY A 682 -6.74 -28.08 2.85
CA GLY A 682 -6.19 -28.23 4.20
C GLY A 682 -5.88 -26.90 4.86
N HIS A 683 -5.73 -26.92 6.18
CA HIS A 683 -5.26 -25.77 6.95
C HIS A 683 -4.34 -26.23 8.10
N SER A 684 -3.32 -25.42 8.41
CA SER A 684 -2.31 -25.74 9.43
C SER A 684 -2.89 -25.98 10.82
N SER A 685 -4.04 -25.36 11.11
CA SER A 685 -4.78 -25.38 12.37
C SER A 685 -5.70 -26.61 12.55
N SER A 686 -5.60 -27.64 11.70
CA SER A 686 -6.45 -28.85 11.74
C SER A 686 -6.24 -29.77 12.97
N GLY A 687 -5.38 -29.41 13.93
CA GLY A 687 -5.05 -30.23 15.11
C GLY A 687 -4.42 -31.59 14.79
N THR A 688 -3.95 -31.76 13.55
CA THR A 688 -3.41 -33.00 12.98
C THR A 688 -2.28 -32.63 12.02
N THR A 689 -1.31 -33.52 11.79
CA THR A 689 -0.16 -33.28 10.89
C THR A 689 -0.50 -33.59 9.43
N LEU A 690 0.31 -33.15 8.45
CA LEU A 690 0.11 -33.53 7.04
C LEU A 690 0.15 -35.06 6.86
N CYS A 691 1.09 -35.74 7.52
CA CYS A 691 1.11 -37.21 7.58
C CYS A 691 -0.16 -37.79 8.22
N GLY A 692 -0.62 -37.21 9.33
CA GLY A 692 -1.86 -37.60 10.02
C GLY A 692 -3.12 -37.42 9.17
N ARG A 693 -3.21 -36.34 8.38
CA ARG A 693 -4.29 -36.07 7.43
C ARG A 693 -4.35 -37.15 6.34
N VAL A 694 -3.21 -37.46 5.70
CA VAL A 694 -3.10 -38.54 4.70
C VAL A 694 -3.54 -39.88 5.28
N ILE A 695 -3.03 -40.24 6.47
CA ILE A 695 -3.41 -41.48 7.18
C ILE A 695 -4.92 -41.49 7.48
N THR A 696 -5.49 -40.38 7.94
CA THR A 696 -6.91 -40.28 8.31
C THR A 696 -7.81 -40.54 7.10
N THR A 697 -7.51 -39.95 5.93
CA THR A 697 -8.26 -40.21 4.70
C THR A 697 -8.14 -41.67 4.25
N LEU A 698 -6.94 -42.26 4.30
CA LEU A 698 -6.74 -43.67 3.93
C LEU A 698 -7.46 -44.65 4.89
N VAL A 699 -7.65 -44.26 6.16
CA VAL A 699 -8.44 -45.02 7.15
C VAL A 699 -9.94 -44.87 6.91
N SER A 700 -10.46 -43.66 6.63
CA SER A 700 -11.88 -43.48 6.29
C SER A 700 -12.29 -44.20 5.01
N GLU A 701 -11.36 -44.34 4.05
CA GLU A 701 -11.52 -45.10 2.81
C GLU A 701 -11.25 -46.61 2.96
N ALA A 702 -10.97 -47.08 4.17
CA ALA A 702 -10.67 -48.48 4.54
C ALA A 702 -9.49 -49.15 3.77
N VAL A 703 -8.67 -48.37 3.07
CA VAL A 703 -7.48 -48.83 2.33
C VAL A 703 -6.22 -48.92 3.18
N LEU A 704 -6.23 -48.27 4.36
CA LEU A 704 -5.26 -48.40 5.45
C LEU A 704 -6.02 -48.78 6.72
N ASN A 705 -5.45 -49.70 7.50
CA ASN A 705 -5.95 -50.01 8.84
C ASN A 705 -4.86 -49.77 9.90
N VAL A 706 -5.16 -48.92 10.88
CA VAL A 706 -4.30 -48.62 12.03
C VAL A 706 -4.48 -49.67 13.15
N GLU A 707 -5.67 -50.27 13.28
CA GLU A 707 -5.97 -51.31 14.26
C GLU A 707 -6.32 -52.65 13.60
N THR A 708 -5.37 -53.58 13.56
CA THR A 708 -5.62 -55.04 13.49
C THR A 708 -6.51 -55.56 12.33
N PRO A 709 -5.96 -56.32 11.35
CA PRO A 709 -6.81 -57.13 10.47
C PRO A 709 -7.41 -58.30 11.27
N GLY A 710 -8.64 -58.12 11.80
CA GLY A 710 -9.30 -59.13 12.64
C GLY A 710 -9.53 -60.47 11.91
N ALA A 711 -9.67 -61.57 12.66
CA ALA A 711 -9.69 -62.92 12.07
C ALA A 711 -10.72 -63.10 10.92
N GLY A 712 -11.94 -62.58 11.09
CA GLY A 712 -12.98 -62.60 10.04
C GLY A 712 -12.70 -61.73 8.81
N TYR A 713 -11.68 -60.86 8.82
CA TYR A 713 -11.15 -60.21 7.62
C TYR A 713 -10.22 -61.15 6.85
N LEU A 714 -9.32 -61.86 7.54
CA LEU A 714 -8.40 -62.82 6.92
C LEU A 714 -9.16 -64.02 6.33
N ASP A 715 -10.18 -64.53 7.02
CA ASP A 715 -11.03 -65.63 6.57
C ASP A 715 -11.79 -65.29 5.26
N ARG A 716 -12.40 -64.09 5.19
CA ARG A 716 -13.07 -63.62 3.96
C ARG A 716 -12.11 -63.46 2.78
N ASN A 717 -10.91 -62.93 3.03
CA ASN A 717 -9.90 -62.63 2.00
C ASN A 717 -8.90 -63.78 1.76
N TRP A 718 -9.19 -65.00 2.26
CA TRP A 718 -8.32 -66.16 2.06
C TRP A 718 -8.14 -66.47 0.56
N PRO A 719 -6.92 -66.68 0.03
CA PRO A 719 -6.70 -66.87 -1.40
C PRO A 719 -7.48 -68.08 -1.93
N PRO A 720 -8.23 -67.98 -3.05
CA PRO A 720 -9.06 -69.07 -3.55
C PRO A 720 -8.31 -70.40 -3.72
N ALA A 721 -7.10 -70.36 -4.29
CA ALA A 721 -6.23 -71.52 -4.48
C ALA A 721 -5.73 -72.18 -3.18
N LEU A 722 -5.92 -71.54 -2.02
CA LEU A 722 -5.54 -72.04 -0.69
C LEU A 722 -6.74 -72.31 0.22
N LYS A 723 -7.98 -72.17 -0.27
CA LYS A 723 -9.19 -72.47 0.52
C LYS A 723 -9.37 -73.98 0.72
N GLU A 724 -9.05 -74.79 -0.29
CA GLU A 724 -9.17 -76.26 -0.22
C GLU A 724 -8.10 -76.91 0.68
N SER A 725 -6.87 -76.36 0.70
CA SER A 725 -5.82 -76.82 1.62
C SER A 725 -6.04 -76.39 3.07
N GLY A 726 -6.78 -75.29 3.28
CA GLY A 726 -6.97 -74.66 4.59
C GLY A 726 -5.68 -74.12 5.20
N ALA A 727 -4.64 -73.88 4.39
CA ALA A 727 -3.30 -73.50 4.85
C ALA A 727 -2.70 -72.37 3.99
N TRP A 728 -2.27 -71.29 4.63
CA TRP A 728 -1.70 -70.09 3.99
C TRP A 728 -0.27 -69.86 4.50
N PRO A 729 0.77 -69.98 3.65
CA PRO A 729 2.15 -69.68 4.04
C PRO A 729 2.29 -68.25 4.59
N LEU A 730 2.98 -68.08 5.72
CA LEU A 730 3.13 -66.77 6.37
C LEU A 730 3.89 -65.76 5.51
N ALA A 731 4.88 -66.22 4.72
CA ALA A 731 5.49 -65.40 3.68
C ALA A 731 4.46 -64.83 2.68
N GLY A 732 3.53 -65.67 2.22
CA GLY A 732 2.47 -65.28 1.29
C GLY A 732 1.40 -64.38 1.92
N LEU A 733 1.07 -64.60 3.19
CA LEU A 733 0.18 -63.72 3.97
C LEU A 733 0.80 -62.33 4.09
N ARG A 734 2.03 -62.23 4.58
CA ARG A 734 2.82 -60.99 4.67
C ARG A 734 2.88 -60.28 3.33
N GLN A 735 3.21 -61.00 2.26
CA GLN A 735 3.34 -60.41 0.92
C GLN A 735 2.01 -59.86 0.39
N SER A 736 0.88 -60.44 0.79
CA SER A 736 -0.46 -59.96 0.40
C SER A 736 -0.83 -58.61 1.04
N PHE A 737 -0.26 -58.27 2.19
CA PHE A 737 -0.31 -56.91 2.75
C PHE A 737 0.67 -55.97 2.03
N LEU A 738 1.90 -56.44 1.77
CA LEU A 738 2.99 -55.61 1.23
C LEU A 738 2.89 -55.32 -0.27
N ASN A 739 2.10 -56.08 -1.03
CA ASN A 739 1.79 -55.81 -2.44
C ASN A 739 0.44 -55.10 -2.67
N GLY A 740 -0.27 -54.71 -1.59
CA GLY A 740 -1.56 -54.02 -1.68
C GLY A 740 -2.76 -54.89 -2.08
N SER A 741 -2.66 -56.23 -2.02
CA SER A 741 -3.82 -57.14 -2.23
C SER A 741 -4.80 -57.11 -1.05
N LEU A 742 -4.31 -56.79 0.14
CA LEU A 742 -5.06 -56.59 1.38
C LEU A 742 -4.96 -55.11 1.82
N THR A 743 -5.79 -54.72 2.79
CA THR A 743 -5.74 -53.37 3.39
C THR A 743 -4.36 -53.11 4.01
N ARG A 744 -3.82 -51.90 3.86
CA ARG A 744 -2.46 -51.55 4.31
C ARG A 744 -2.36 -51.54 5.84
N LEU A 745 -1.15 -51.67 6.35
CA LEU A 745 -0.81 -51.53 7.77
C LEU A 745 0.40 -50.59 7.90
N LEU A 746 0.52 -49.85 9.01
CA LEU A 746 1.63 -48.92 9.24
C LEU A 746 2.99 -49.66 9.36
N ASP A 747 3.01 -50.70 10.20
CA ASP A 747 4.12 -51.66 10.33
C ASP A 747 3.56 -53.08 10.22
N PRO A 748 3.49 -53.65 9.00
CA PRO A 748 2.93 -54.99 8.76
C PRO A 748 3.62 -56.09 9.57
N ASP A 749 4.94 -56.03 9.73
CA ASP A 749 5.71 -57.11 10.35
C ASP A 749 5.47 -57.17 11.87
N THR A 750 5.40 -56.00 12.52
CA THR A 750 5.11 -55.87 13.95
C THR A 750 3.64 -56.20 14.24
N ILE A 751 2.71 -55.70 13.42
CA ILE A 751 1.26 -55.92 13.60
C ILE A 751 0.91 -57.39 13.35
N LEU A 752 1.43 -58.03 12.29
CA LEU A 752 1.11 -59.42 11.99
C LEU A 752 1.73 -60.39 13.01
N ARG A 753 2.96 -60.16 13.50
CA ARG A 753 3.56 -60.98 14.56
C ARG A 753 2.69 -61.01 15.82
N ALA A 754 2.32 -59.84 16.34
CA ALA A 754 1.50 -59.72 17.53
C ALA A 754 0.12 -60.39 17.38
N LYS A 755 -0.46 -60.35 16.17
CA LYS A 755 -1.84 -60.82 15.93
C LYS A 755 -1.95 -62.29 15.56
N ILE A 756 -0.93 -62.89 14.96
CA ILE A 756 -0.88 -64.34 14.77
C ILE A 756 -0.84 -65.05 16.13
N ILE A 757 -0.07 -64.52 17.10
CA ILE A 757 -0.07 -64.99 18.50
C ILE A 757 -1.49 -64.89 19.11
N GLU A 758 -2.15 -63.74 18.94
CA GLU A 758 -3.51 -63.51 19.47
C GLU A 758 -4.54 -64.50 18.88
N PHE A 759 -4.54 -64.74 17.56
CA PHE A 759 -5.50 -65.62 16.90
C PHE A 759 -5.25 -67.11 17.21
N VAL A 760 -3.99 -67.53 17.34
CA VAL A 760 -3.62 -68.90 17.70
C VAL A 760 -3.97 -69.22 19.15
N GLY A 761 -3.71 -68.29 20.08
CA GLY A 761 -4.10 -68.42 21.48
C GLY A 761 -5.61 -68.48 21.68
N LYS A 762 -6.40 -67.71 20.90
CA LYS A 762 -7.87 -67.77 20.91
C LYS A 762 -8.46 -69.00 20.22
N GLY A 763 -7.70 -69.64 19.33
CA GLY A 763 -8.21 -70.71 18.45
C GLY A 763 -9.13 -70.19 17.34
N ASP A 764 -8.88 -68.98 16.86
CA ASP A 764 -9.49 -68.44 15.63
C ASP A 764 -8.78 -69.02 14.39
N PHE A 765 -7.46 -69.19 14.49
CA PHE A 765 -6.62 -69.91 13.53
C PHE A 765 -5.67 -70.87 14.27
N GLY A 766 -5.02 -71.77 13.53
CA GLY A 766 -3.84 -72.49 14.01
C GLY A 766 -2.56 -71.98 13.33
N LEU A 767 -1.40 -72.32 13.88
CA LEU A 767 -0.11 -72.20 13.19
C LEU A 767 0.46 -73.60 12.98
N ALA A 768 1.21 -73.81 11.91
CA ALA A 768 2.00 -75.02 11.71
C ALA A 768 3.34 -74.74 11.04
N SER A 769 4.36 -75.55 11.31
CA SER A 769 5.70 -75.43 10.72
C SER A 769 6.21 -76.77 10.16
N ALA A 770 7.14 -76.67 9.20
CA ALA A 770 7.79 -77.78 8.50
C ALA A 770 6.79 -78.81 7.96
N GLN A 771 6.17 -78.45 6.83
CA GLN A 771 5.26 -79.35 6.11
C GLN A 771 6.02 -80.56 5.54
N LYS A 772 5.54 -81.76 5.83
CA LYS A 772 6.08 -83.02 5.34
C LYS A 772 5.48 -83.40 3.99
N SER A 773 6.14 -84.31 3.28
CA SER A 773 5.71 -84.80 1.95
C SER A 773 4.39 -85.57 1.93
N ASP A 774 3.84 -85.93 3.10
CA ASP A 774 2.52 -86.53 3.30
C ASP A 774 1.40 -85.49 3.54
N GLY A 775 1.73 -84.19 3.61
CA GLY A 775 0.79 -83.11 3.90
C GLY A 775 0.49 -82.89 5.39
N THR A 776 1.21 -83.57 6.29
CA THR A 776 1.26 -83.27 7.73
C THR A 776 2.33 -82.21 8.04
N TYR A 777 2.50 -81.85 9.31
CA TYR A 777 3.44 -80.83 9.78
C TYR A 777 4.23 -81.38 10.98
N GLU A 778 5.45 -80.88 11.24
CA GLU A 778 6.23 -81.30 12.41
C GLU A 778 5.68 -80.74 13.72
N ARG A 779 5.15 -79.52 13.70
CA ARG A 779 4.58 -78.86 14.89
C ARG A 779 3.34 -78.06 14.49
N ILE A 780 2.32 -78.12 15.34
CA ILE A 780 1.03 -77.45 15.15
C ILE A 780 0.61 -76.82 16.48
N TRP A 781 0.36 -75.52 16.47
CA TRP A 781 -0.14 -74.76 17.61
C TRP A 781 -1.60 -74.38 17.39
N PHE A 782 -2.46 -74.68 18.34
CA PHE A 782 -3.87 -74.29 18.34
C PHE A 782 -4.40 -74.29 19.77
N GLN A 783 -4.90 -73.14 20.23
CA GLN A 783 -5.30 -72.90 21.63
C GLN A 783 -4.16 -73.16 22.64
N GLU A 784 -2.95 -72.72 22.27
CA GLU A 784 -1.72 -72.90 23.04
C GLU A 784 -0.91 -71.58 23.07
N PRO A 785 -0.09 -71.35 24.11
CA PRO A 785 0.80 -70.19 24.16
C PRO A 785 1.88 -70.28 23.08
N LEU A 786 1.98 -69.23 22.25
CA LEU A 786 2.91 -69.14 21.13
C LEU A 786 3.97 -68.07 21.42
N GLY A 787 5.25 -68.42 21.33
CA GLY A 787 6.36 -67.46 21.43
C GLY A 787 6.47 -66.57 20.18
N ALA A 788 6.94 -65.34 20.35
CA ALA A 788 7.06 -64.39 19.23
C ALA A 788 8.07 -64.83 18.15
N ASP A 789 9.07 -65.62 18.55
CA ASP A 789 10.11 -66.15 17.67
C ASP A 789 9.59 -67.28 16.75
N GLU A 790 8.51 -67.96 17.15
CA GLU A 790 7.86 -69.03 16.35
C GLU A 790 7.08 -68.45 15.16
N VAL A 791 6.78 -67.14 15.16
CA VAL A 791 6.08 -66.45 14.07
C VAL A 791 7.08 -65.94 13.03
N VAL A 792 7.64 -66.86 12.24
CA VAL A 792 8.58 -66.54 11.16
C VAL A 792 7.83 -66.42 9.81
N PHE A 793 8.06 -65.34 9.06
CA PHE A 793 7.41 -65.08 7.77
C PHE A 793 8.08 -65.83 6.60
N GLU A 794 8.27 -67.13 6.76
CA GLU A 794 8.87 -68.01 5.75
C GLU A 794 7.82 -68.86 5.03
N SER A 795 8.24 -69.54 3.96
CA SER A 795 7.39 -70.46 3.19
C SER A 795 7.13 -71.79 3.91
N GLY A 796 7.95 -72.15 4.91
CA GLY A 796 7.80 -73.36 5.72
C GLY A 796 6.86 -73.23 6.92
N VAL A 797 6.26 -72.05 7.14
CA VAL A 797 5.36 -71.75 8.27
C VAL A 797 3.99 -71.32 7.71
N PHE A 798 2.91 -71.88 8.25
CA PHE A 798 1.56 -71.79 7.68
C PHE A 798 0.53 -71.37 8.73
N LEU A 799 -0.29 -70.37 8.40
CA LEU A 799 -1.55 -70.10 9.10
C LEU A 799 -2.58 -71.13 8.65
N LEU A 800 -3.22 -71.83 9.59
CA LEU A 800 -4.23 -72.84 9.34
C LEU A 800 -5.63 -72.32 9.66
N THR A 801 -6.62 -72.65 8.82
CA THR A 801 -8.03 -72.43 9.17
C THR A 801 -8.43 -73.25 10.40
N LYS A 802 -9.38 -72.73 11.18
CA LYS A 802 -9.85 -73.36 12.43
C LYS A 802 -10.22 -74.83 12.27
N THR A 803 -10.95 -75.16 11.20
CA THR A 803 -11.36 -76.52 10.86
C THR A 803 -10.18 -77.43 10.52
N ARG A 804 -9.19 -76.94 9.76
CA ARG A 804 -7.98 -77.70 9.40
C ARG A 804 -7.08 -77.95 10.62
N ALA A 805 -6.91 -76.94 11.48
CA ALA A 805 -6.15 -77.06 12.73
C ALA A 805 -6.78 -78.08 13.69
N GLN A 806 -8.11 -78.03 13.88
CA GLN A 806 -8.85 -78.99 14.70
C GLN A 806 -8.74 -80.42 14.16
N ALA A 807 -8.93 -80.62 12.85
CA ALA A 807 -8.84 -81.94 12.22
C ALA A 807 -7.44 -82.57 12.36
N LEU A 808 -6.37 -81.76 12.21
CA LEU A 808 -5.00 -82.26 12.36
C LEU A 808 -4.64 -82.57 13.82
N LYS A 809 -5.12 -81.77 14.79
CA LYS A 809 -4.84 -82.01 16.22
C LYS A 809 -5.60 -83.22 16.78
N ALA A 810 -6.75 -83.58 16.20
CA ALA A 810 -7.55 -84.73 16.59
C ALA A 810 -6.99 -86.09 16.10
N GLY A 811 -6.10 -86.11 15.10
CA GLY A 811 -5.62 -87.34 14.47
C GLY A 811 -4.43 -88.04 15.12
N VAL A 812 -4.06 -87.68 16.36
CA VAL A 812 -2.73 -88.02 16.95
C VAL A 812 -2.85 -88.79 18.29
N GLN A 813 -3.76 -89.78 18.36
CA GLN A 813 -3.92 -90.63 19.56
C GLN A 813 -4.04 -92.13 19.22
N GLU A 814 -2.99 -92.90 19.51
CA GLU A 814 -2.96 -94.16 20.29
C GLU A 814 -1.78 -95.10 19.91
N ALA A 815 -0.98 -95.54 20.90
CA ALA A 815 -0.13 -96.76 20.86
C ALA A 815 0.50 -97.10 22.25
N VAL A 816 0.20 -98.28 22.81
CA VAL A 816 0.75 -98.88 24.06
C VAL A 816 0.35 -100.39 24.10
N PRO A 817 0.84 -101.32 24.98
CA PRO A 817 1.74 -101.20 26.16
C PRO A 817 2.80 -102.31 26.48
N ARG A 818 3.73 -102.02 27.44
CA ARG A 818 4.29 -102.87 28.56
C ARG A 818 5.23 -104.09 28.30
N PRO A 819 5.92 -104.69 29.33
CA PRO A 819 5.96 -104.41 30.80
C PRO A 819 7.34 -104.40 31.57
N GLU A 820 7.38 -103.64 32.70
CA GLU A 820 8.01 -103.91 34.05
C GLU A 820 9.56 -104.04 34.28
N PRO A 821 10.11 -103.92 35.55
CA PRO A 821 9.49 -103.93 36.90
C PRO A 821 9.80 -102.73 37.88
N GLN A 822 9.46 -102.89 39.18
CA GLN A 822 9.35 -101.90 40.32
C GLN A 822 10.55 -101.88 41.31
N PRO A 823 10.63 -101.07 42.44
CA PRO A 823 9.65 -100.22 43.21
C PRO A 823 10.15 -98.75 43.52
N ALA A 824 9.80 -97.91 44.55
CA ALA A 824 9.01 -97.95 45.82
C ALA A 824 8.52 -96.53 46.31
N PRO A 825 7.61 -96.40 47.34
CA PRO A 825 7.09 -95.15 47.97
C PRO A 825 7.51 -95.02 49.49
N PRO A 826 6.84 -94.31 50.48
CA PRO A 826 5.68 -93.37 50.54
C PRO A 826 5.81 -92.13 51.54
N VAL A 827 4.68 -91.45 51.89
CA VAL A 827 4.25 -90.80 53.20
C VAL A 827 3.74 -89.31 53.17
N GLN A 828 2.59 -89.06 53.83
CA GLN A 828 1.96 -87.78 54.29
C GLN A 828 1.27 -88.01 55.68
N PRO A 829 0.78 -86.99 56.46
CA PRO A 829 -0.69 -86.70 56.53
C PRO A 829 -1.23 -85.30 57.05
N LEU A 830 -2.45 -84.87 56.58
CA LEU A 830 -3.66 -84.22 57.23
C LEU A 830 -3.57 -83.07 58.31
N ALA A 831 -4.58 -82.26 58.75
CA ALA A 831 -5.90 -81.66 58.34
C ALA A 831 -6.44 -80.80 59.57
N PRO A 832 -7.72 -80.36 59.82
CA PRO A 832 -8.97 -80.04 59.06
C PRO A 832 -9.72 -78.68 59.49
N SER A 833 -11.02 -78.47 59.13
CA SER A 833 -12.08 -77.58 59.77
C SER A 833 -11.98 -76.02 59.68
N SER A 834 -12.95 -75.09 59.96
CA SER A 834 -14.46 -74.95 60.06
C SER A 834 -14.82 -73.47 60.51
N GLU A 835 -16.02 -72.79 60.49
CA GLU A 835 -17.39 -72.91 59.89
C GLU A 835 -18.34 -71.67 60.14
N LEU A 836 -19.36 -71.41 59.26
CA LEU A 836 -20.71 -70.72 59.50
C LEU A 836 -20.77 -69.17 59.85
N ARG A 837 -21.89 -68.35 59.88
CA ARG A 837 -23.37 -68.42 59.55
C ARG A 837 -24.15 -67.03 59.45
N LEU A 838 -25.05 -66.88 58.45
CA LEU A 838 -26.45 -66.29 58.37
C LEU A 838 -26.91 -64.82 58.74
N ASP A 839 -28.07 -64.42 58.15
CA ASP A 839 -28.73 -63.07 57.96
C ASP A 839 -29.91 -62.71 58.95
N PRO A 840 -30.54 -61.48 58.94
CA PRO A 840 -31.65 -61.07 58.01
C PRO A 840 -31.91 -59.52 57.76
N GLU A 841 -33.05 -59.15 57.11
CA GLU A 841 -33.52 -57.78 56.70
C GLU A 841 -34.57 -57.10 57.69
N PRO A 842 -35.52 -56.11 57.42
CA PRO A 842 -35.90 -55.30 56.21
C PRO A 842 -36.49 -53.83 56.31
N THR A 843 -36.20 -52.97 55.29
CA THR A 843 -37.07 -51.87 54.71
C THR A 843 -37.34 -50.53 55.52
N PRO A 844 -38.15 -49.51 55.06
CA PRO A 844 -37.57 -48.33 54.39
C PRO A 844 -38.10 -46.90 54.75
N ARG A 845 -37.32 -45.84 54.47
CA ARG A 845 -37.80 -44.45 54.22
C ARG A 845 -36.95 -43.74 53.15
N VAL A 846 -37.54 -42.77 52.44
CA VAL A 846 -36.87 -42.05 51.33
C VAL A 846 -35.75 -41.14 51.86
N GLN A 847 -34.53 -41.34 51.37
CA GLN A 847 -33.33 -40.56 51.69
C GLN A 847 -32.52 -40.29 50.41
N THR A 848 -31.86 -39.13 50.34
CA THR A 848 -30.89 -38.81 49.29
C THR A 848 -29.65 -39.69 49.44
N LYS A 849 -29.51 -40.71 48.58
CA LYS A 849 -28.34 -41.61 48.59
C LYS A 849 -27.12 -40.94 47.95
N THR A 850 -26.17 -40.52 48.78
CA THR A 850 -24.78 -40.30 48.36
C THR A 850 -24.16 -41.65 47.98
N ILE A 851 -24.00 -41.92 46.69
CA ILE A 851 -23.42 -43.17 46.19
C ILE A 851 -21.90 -43.13 46.40
N ARG A 852 -21.43 -43.72 47.50
CA ARG A 852 -20.00 -43.84 47.81
C ARG A 852 -19.48 -45.20 47.32
N LEU A 853 -18.83 -45.20 46.16
CA LEU A 853 -18.13 -46.37 45.63
C LEU A 853 -16.81 -46.57 46.39
N VAL A 854 -16.65 -47.71 47.05
CA VAL A 854 -15.43 -48.08 47.80
C VAL A 854 -15.15 -49.58 47.57
N GLY A 855 -13.90 -49.91 47.23
CA GLY A 855 -13.44 -51.28 47.00
C GLY A 855 -12.12 -51.29 46.25
N ALA A 856 -11.28 -52.31 46.50
CA ALA A 856 -10.01 -52.47 45.79
C ALA A 856 -10.26 -52.90 44.34
N VAL A 857 -9.73 -52.13 43.37
CA VAL A 857 -9.89 -52.39 41.93
C VAL A 857 -8.59 -52.99 41.38
N PRO A 858 -8.61 -54.17 40.73
CA PRO A 858 -7.42 -54.73 40.10
C PRO A 858 -6.84 -53.81 39.00
N PRO A 859 -5.50 -53.71 38.84
CA PRO A 859 -4.86 -52.79 37.89
C PRO A 859 -5.38 -52.88 36.46
N GLU A 860 -5.68 -54.10 36.00
CA GLU A 860 -6.24 -54.41 34.68
C GLU A 860 -7.54 -53.65 34.35
N MET A 861 -8.29 -53.23 35.38
CA MET A 861 -9.60 -52.60 35.24
C MET A 861 -9.57 -51.06 35.39
N TRP A 862 -8.44 -50.45 35.74
CA TRP A 862 -8.35 -49.01 36.01
C TRP A 862 -8.74 -48.16 34.78
N ASN A 863 -8.24 -48.49 33.59
CA ASN A 863 -8.62 -47.82 32.34
C ASN A 863 -10.12 -47.94 32.01
N ARG A 864 -10.79 -49.01 32.43
CA ARG A 864 -12.24 -49.20 32.26
C ARG A 864 -13.05 -48.42 33.29
N LEU A 865 -12.52 -48.23 34.50
CA LEU A 865 -13.10 -47.35 35.53
C LEU A 865 -13.18 -45.91 35.00
N GLY A 866 -12.05 -45.38 34.52
CA GLY A 866 -11.94 -44.02 33.99
C GLY A 866 -12.82 -43.79 32.76
N THR A 867 -12.81 -44.71 31.79
CA THR A 867 -13.55 -44.53 30.52
C THR A 867 -15.05 -44.82 30.59
N LYS A 868 -15.54 -45.61 31.56
CA LYS A 868 -16.97 -46.00 31.61
C LYS A 868 -17.76 -45.50 32.82
N ILE A 869 -17.13 -45.20 33.95
CA ILE A 869 -17.85 -44.75 35.16
C ILE A 869 -17.88 -43.23 35.25
N LEU A 870 -16.75 -42.54 35.10
CA LEU A 870 -16.68 -41.07 35.18
C LEU A 870 -17.65 -40.35 34.21
N PRO A 871 -17.81 -40.75 32.93
CA PRO A 871 -18.78 -40.15 32.03
C PRO A 871 -20.24 -40.30 32.49
N LYS A 872 -20.57 -41.34 33.26
CA LYS A 872 -21.92 -41.55 33.83
C LYS A 872 -22.13 -40.87 35.19
N LEU A 873 -21.06 -40.47 35.88
CA LEU A 873 -21.15 -39.64 37.09
C LEU A 873 -21.19 -38.14 36.76
N ARG A 874 -20.70 -37.73 35.57
CA ARG A 874 -20.77 -36.35 35.06
C ARG A 874 -22.18 -35.77 34.90
N SER A 875 -23.24 -36.57 34.98
CA SER A 875 -24.64 -36.10 34.97
C SER A 875 -25.17 -35.70 36.36
N GLY A 876 -24.35 -35.79 37.41
CA GLY A 876 -24.65 -35.28 38.75
C GLY A 876 -23.93 -33.97 39.06
N SER A 877 -24.55 -33.09 39.84
CA SER A 877 -23.96 -31.85 40.37
C SER A 877 -23.05 -32.10 41.58
N ASP A 878 -22.03 -31.25 41.76
CA ASP A 878 -21.04 -31.27 42.88
C ASP A 878 -20.27 -32.61 43.02
N LEU A 879 -19.87 -33.19 41.88
CA LEU A 879 -19.02 -34.40 41.82
C LEU A 879 -17.62 -34.13 42.40
N ARG A 880 -17.28 -34.81 43.50
CA ARG A 880 -15.93 -34.80 44.08
C ARG A 880 -15.33 -36.20 44.02
N VAL A 881 -14.07 -36.27 43.57
CA VAL A 881 -13.32 -37.53 43.46
C VAL A 881 -12.17 -37.49 44.46
N GLY A 882 -12.18 -38.42 45.42
CA GLY A 882 -11.01 -38.73 46.24
C GLY A 882 -10.29 -39.94 45.63
N VAL A 883 -8.96 -39.94 45.70
CA VAL A 883 -8.12 -41.02 45.18
C VAL A 883 -7.16 -41.47 46.26
N GLU A 884 -7.07 -42.77 46.47
CA GLU A 884 -6.20 -43.42 47.46
C GLU A 884 -5.53 -44.61 46.77
N PHE A 885 -4.20 -44.64 46.80
CA PHE A 885 -3.39 -45.73 46.26
C PHE A 885 -2.46 -46.22 47.37
N SER A 886 -2.47 -47.52 47.64
CA SER A 886 -1.50 -48.18 48.50
C SER A 886 -0.73 -49.22 47.68
N VAL A 887 0.59 -49.24 47.83
CA VAL A 887 1.47 -50.19 47.15
C VAL A 887 2.58 -50.62 48.11
N THR A 888 2.74 -51.93 48.29
CA THR A 888 3.81 -52.49 49.12
C THR A 888 5.04 -52.73 48.25
N VAL A 889 6.14 -52.08 48.57
CA VAL A 889 7.42 -52.19 47.85
C VAL A 889 8.58 -52.42 48.82
N ASN A 890 9.67 -53.04 48.35
CA ASN A 890 10.88 -53.20 49.16
C ASN A 890 11.48 -51.83 49.51
N SER A 891 12.03 -51.74 50.73
CA SER A 891 12.72 -50.57 51.28
C SER A 891 13.66 -49.88 50.30
N ASP A 892 14.39 -50.70 49.55
CA ASP A 892 15.53 -50.33 48.71
C ASP A 892 15.08 -49.59 47.43
N VAL A 893 13.79 -49.67 47.10
CA VAL A 893 13.17 -49.05 45.92
C VAL A 893 12.19 -47.94 46.30
N ALA A 894 11.63 -47.99 47.53
CA ALA A 894 10.64 -47.05 48.04
C ALA A 894 11.07 -45.57 47.90
N GLY A 895 12.33 -45.26 48.21
CA GLY A 895 12.87 -43.89 48.14
C GLY A 895 12.82 -43.29 46.73
N ASN A 896 13.17 -44.07 45.70
CA ASN A 896 13.14 -43.62 44.32
C ASN A 896 11.69 -43.49 43.82
N LEU A 897 10.85 -44.51 44.09
CA LEU A 897 9.44 -44.49 43.67
C LEU A 897 8.67 -43.30 44.26
N THR A 898 8.91 -42.96 45.53
CA THR A 898 8.32 -41.78 46.18
C THR A 898 8.86 -40.46 45.63
N SER A 899 10.07 -40.43 45.04
CA SER A 899 10.60 -39.26 44.32
C SER A 899 9.94 -39.12 42.95
N ASP A 900 9.88 -40.18 42.16
CA ASP A 900 9.29 -40.19 40.82
C ASP A 900 7.79 -39.83 40.88
N LEU A 901 7.05 -40.37 41.86
CA LEU A 901 5.65 -40.05 42.08
C LEU A 901 5.42 -38.58 42.51
N ARG A 902 6.38 -37.93 43.17
CA ARG A 902 6.29 -36.48 43.46
C ARG A 902 6.47 -35.67 42.19
N GLN A 903 7.48 -35.97 41.37
CA GLN A 903 7.70 -35.29 40.10
C GLN A 903 6.48 -35.42 39.17
N ILE A 904 5.90 -36.62 39.04
CA ILE A 904 4.70 -36.85 38.23
C ILE A 904 3.49 -36.07 38.77
N LEU A 905 3.36 -35.88 40.08
CA LEU A 905 2.29 -35.06 40.68
C LEU A 905 2.52 -33.54 40.49
N ASP A 906 3.76 -33.07 40.42
CA ASP A 906 4.09 -31.69 40.06
C ASP A 906 3.86 -31.44 38.55
N ASP A 907 4.31 -32.34 37.68
CA ASP A 907 4.14 -32.27 36.21
C ASP A 907 2.65 -32.27 35.80
N LEU A 908 1.79 -32.93 36.59
CA LEU A 908 0.33 -32.92 36.42
C LEU A 908 -0.38 -31.76 37.16
N GLY A 909 0.34 -30.92 37.90
CA GLY A 909 -0.22 -29.78 38.64
C GLY A 909 -1.04 -30.15 39.88
N LEU A 910 -0.85 -31.35 40.43
CA LEU A 910 -1.67 -31.94 41.51
C LEU A 910 -0.98 -32.00 42.88
N ALA A 911 0.32 -31.70 42.99
CA ALA A 911 1.12 -31.85 44.21
C ALA A 911 0.57 -31.10 45.45
N GLY A 912 -0.13 -29.98 45.26
CA GLY A 912 -0.82 -29.26 46.35
C GLY A 912 -2.14 -29.88 46.81
N THR A 913 -2.70 -30.85 46.07
CA THR A 913 -4.04 -31.44 46.28
C THR A 913 -3.97 -32.92 46.66
N VAL A 914 -2.93 -33.65 46.24
CA VAL A 914 -2.72 -35.07 46.54
C VAL A 914 -1.45 -35.24 47.37
N GLN A 915 -1.57 -35.77 48.59
CA GLN A 915 -0.44 -35.98 49.50
C GLN A 915 0.01 -37.45 49.49
N ILE A 916 1.30 -37.69 49.20
CA ILE A 916 1.94 -38.97 49.49
C ILE A 916 2.27 -39.04 50.98
N ARG A 917 1.94 -40.16 51.63
CA ARG A 917 2.26 -40.46 53.03
C ARG A 917 2.81 -41.87 53.13
N ASP A 918 3.94 -42.01 53.81
CA ASP A 918 4.50 -43.31 54.19
C ASP A 918 3.70 -43.86 55.39
N SER A 919 3.53 -45.18 55.46
CA SER A 919 2.62 -45.88 56.41
C SER A 919 3.34 -46.87 57.32
#